data_AF-A0A7S1VQ46-F1
#
_entry.id   AF-A0A7S1VQ46-F1
#
_cell.length_a   1.000
_cell.length_b   1.000
_cell.length_c   1.000
_cell.angle_alpha   90.00
_cell.angle_beta   90.00
_cell.angle_gamma   90.00
#
_symmetry.space_group_name_H-M   'P 1'
#
loop_
_entity.id
_entity.type
_entity.pdbx_description
1 polymer ?
#
loop_
_entity_poly.entity_id
_entity_poly.type
_entity_poly.pdbx_seq_one_letter_code
_entity_poly.pdbx_strand_id
1 'polypeptide(L)'
;ARINAEIDSVKALQIELDAKSWSAQALKWLPSGGKTPRKGKLEEIRDHVMKGRNLRDRLYFDSRDRWVLEGFEELVSIVDAADSWFGSYSQFIECDNRKRDDRACLSIALLRKIVQEGNAIHANIGNGVNKMSRILVQAEAWHASYGSLLSRCGLLLGGEVSQGSMVTFEEMSAAMESARNEVSLDLEEAQAMKDLVERAQDWLDRSLIAAPKRNTRGGGKSKSSGTRRFSVKDLLLLIEEAATLPIKTGEDVGRLNAQIEKVNAWREKAHNDLKKIGEGFKALQQSVNSQYGNPEEFLKNGLVGGSANATTATVLGKDVPNARSMSPDGASKGQTQRLISCLLSESKQLSTATAEETAAEVLDTVGKWCVEAMSYIDSPEDAFDKRSYKPFDKFVEGGAKLLSDKNAFEANLNGADFARDLSEAWSVVMHEMLQRLKVLQKHRDSYLEWAQEAQKILSVKEPRCSFEKLLRVAGQATAYPPEAEIVQKIRSLHERCLEWCTKTRTIISSSDNITLEKAKVLLDEGDKLRVSSDELKMLRNEVKGAKAWLNRVKRSKIDQGATLASDVEDLIEKHDELLVSMPEELKKLKHAIKGYCICRRPYEGFMIGCDGCDEWYHGRCIGVSESQAGRCEKYLCIRCSVAKTFKGSGQCVAGIIRKWTSTKDMKKARQAESQKHQRKVRKECKDIEKHESQIQEAQQTLALLERAKVGEIDPSLARQDTQPTIVP
;
A
#
# COMPACT_ATOMS: atom_id res chain seq x y z
N ALA A 1 -100.83 -74.76 -71.01
CA ALA A 1 -100.68 -74.82 -69.55
C ALA A 1 -99.61 -73.82 -69.14
N ARG A 2 -99.93 -72.86 -68.25
CA ARG A 2 -98.90 -72.02 -67.61
C ARG A 2 -98.09 -72.97 -66.72
N ILE A 3 -96.84 -73.23 -67.09
CA ILE A 3 -95.94 -74.04 -66.27
C ILE A 3 -95.56 -73.17 -65.08
N ASN A 4 -95.95 -73.59 -63.87
CA ASN A 4 -95.46 -73.01 -62.63
C ASN A 4 -93.95 -73.29 -62.56
N ALA A 5 -93.13 -72.35 -63.04
CA ALA A 5 -91.72 -72.38 -62.71
C ALA A 5 -91.59 -72.13 -61.20
N GLU A 6 -90.92 -73.02 -60.48
CA GLU A 6 -90.54 -72.76 -59.10
C GLU A 6 -89.79 -71.42 -59.07
N ILE A 7 -90.14 -70.57 -58.11
CA ILE A 7 -89.65 -69.19 -57.98
C ILE A 7 -88.11 -69.14 -58.10
N ASP A 8 -87.43 -70.20 -57.66
CA ASP A 8 -85.98 -70.30 -57.67
C ASP A 8 -85.40 -70.55 -59.08
N SER A 9 -86.07 -71.32 -59.95
CA SER A 9 -85.65 -71.51 -61.35
C SER A 9 -85.74 -70.19 -62.14
N VAL A 10 -86.76 -69.38 -61.89
CA VAL A 10 -86.92 -68.05 -62.51
C VAL A 10 -85.82 -67.09 -62.02
N LYS A 11 -85.51 -67.11 -60.71
CA LYS A 11 -84.41 -66.33 -60.14
C LYS A 11 -83.04 -66.74 -60.70
N ALA A 12 -82.76 -68.03 -60.88
CA ALA A 12 -81.51 -68.50 -61.49
C ALA A 12 -81.39 -68.09 -62.96
N LEU A 13 -82.46 -68.20 -63.75
CA LEU A 13 -82.47 -67.72 -65.14
C LEU A 13 -82.24 -66.21 -65.22
N GLN A 14 -82.80 -65.42 -64.30
CA GLN A 14 -82.54 -63.99 -64.22
C GLN A 14 -81.07 -63.69 -63.88
N ILE A 15 -80.47 -64.42 -62.95
CA ILE A 15 -79.04 -64.26 -62.60
C ILE A 15 -78.15 -64.64 -63.79
N GLU A 16 -78.48 -65.69 -64.55
CA GLU A 16 -77.75 -66.10 -65.76
C GLU A 16 -77.86 -65.06 -66.88
N LEU A 17 -79.03 -64.44 -67.07
CA LEU A 17 -79.21 -63.33 -68.00
C LEU A 17 -78.42 -62.09 -67.56
N ASP A 18 -78.48 -61.73 -66.27
CA ASP A 18 -77.71 -60.64 -65.68
C ASP A 18 -76.19 -60.90 -65.85
N ALA A 19 -75.75 -62.15 -65.67
CA ALA A 19 -74.37 -62.60 -65.82
C ALA A 19 -73.86 -62.51 -67.26
N LYS A 20 -74.66 -62.97 -68.24
CA LYS A 20 -74.34 -62.82 -69.66
C LYS A 20 -74.27 -61.34 -70.07
N SER A 21 -75.20 -60.52 -69.58
CA SER A 21 -75.17 -59.07 -69.80
C SER A 21 -73.94 -58.43 -69.15
N TRP A 22 -73.54 -58.91 -67.97
CA TRP A 22 -72.36 -58.45 -67.26
C TRP A 22 -71.08 -58.79 -68.03
N SER A 23 -70.90 -60.04 -68.45
CA SER A 23 -69.73 -60.51 -69.20
C SER A 23 -69.64 -59.84 -70.58
N ALA A 24 -70.76 -59.63 -71.27
CA ALA A 24 -70.79 -58.88 -72.53
C ALA A 24 -70.29 -57.43 -72.40
N GLN A 25 -70.52 -56.81 -71.23
CA GLN A 25 -69.98 -55.48 -70.94
C GLN A 25 -68.51 -55.55 -70.49
N ALA A 26 -68.12 -56.55 -69.70
CA ALA A 26 -66.76 -56.76 -69.23
C ALA A 26 -65.77 -56.98 -70.39
N LEU A 27 -66.15 -57.83 -71.36
CA LEU A 27 -65.34 -58.13 -72.54
C LEU A 27 -65.00 -56.88 -73.38
N LYS A 28 -65.79 -55.80 -73.33
CA LYS A 28 -65.46 -54.54 -74.05
C LYS A 28 -64.22 -53.84 -73.50
N TRP A 29 -63.90 -54.10 -72.22
CA TRP A 29 -62.77 -53.49 -71.52
C TRP A 29 -61.55 -54.41 -71.40
N LEU A 30 -61.65 -55.63 -71.90
CA LEU A 30 -60.56 -56.60 -71.84
C LEU A 30 -59.78 -56.62 -73.16
N PRO A 31 -58.45 -56.80 -73.12
CA PRO A 31 -57.63 -56.94 -74.32
C PRO A 31 -58.05 -58.14 -75.20
N SER A 32 -58.61 -59.18 -74.57
CA SER A 32 -59.05 -60.43 -75.19
C SER A 32 -60.46 -60.38 -75.79
N GLY A 33 -61.26 -59.34 -75.52
CA GLY A 33 -62.62 -59.20 -76.02
C GLY A 33 -62.68 -58.51 -77.39
N GLY A 34 -63.20 -59.21 -78.40
CA GLY A 34 -63.00 -58.92 -79.82
C GLY A 34 -63.42 -57.55 -80.41
N LYS A 35 -63.05 -57.42 -81.70
CA LYS A 35 -63.22 -56.36 -82.71
C LYS A 35 -62.78 -54.92 -82.38
N THR A 36 -62.82 -54.41 -81.15
CA THR A 36 -62.11 -53.17 -80.74
C THR A 36 -61.94 -53.10 -79.22
N PRO A 37 -60.81 -53.49 -78.63
CA PRO A 37 -60.60 -53.37 -77.19
C PRO A 37 -60.52 -51.89 -76.78
N ARG A 38 -61.33 -51.47 -75.80
CA ARG A 38 -61.35 -50.09 -75.29
C ARG A 38 -60.98 -50.06 -73.82
N LYS A 39 -60.02 -49.21 -73.42
CA LYS A 39 -59.77 -48.95 -71.99
C LYS A 39 -60.99 -48.28 -71.35
N GLY A 40 -61.66 -48.97 -70.42
CA GLY A 40 -62.75 -48.42 -69.61
C GLY A 40 -62.24 -47.41 -68.58
N LYS A 41 -63.10 -46.51 -68.08
CA LYS A 41 -62.71 -45.66 -66.93
C LYS A 41 -62.58 -46.52 -65.68
N LEU A 42 -61.55 -46.26 -64.85
CA LEU A 42 -61.29 -47.08 -63.67
C LEU A 42 -62.51 -47.20 -62.74
N GLU A 43 -63.21 -46.10 -62.45
CA GLU A 43 -64.41 -46.14 -61.59
C GLU A 43 -65.56 -46.94 -62.22
N GLU A 44 -65.74 -46.85 -63.54
CA GLU A 44 -66.76 -47.64 -64.25
C GLU A 44 -66.43 -49.15 -64.21
N ILE A 45 -65.14 -49.49 -64.29
CA ILE A 45 -64.67 -50.88 -64.14
C ILE A 45 -64.84 -51.36 -62.69
N ARG A 46 -64.47 -50.54 -61.69
CA ARG A 46 -64.65 -50.86 -60.26
C ARG A 46 -66.12 -51.11 -59.92
N ASP A 47 -67.01 -50.22 -60.35
CA ASP A 47 -68.46 -50.36 -60.18
C ASP A 47 -68.97 -51.65 -60.84
N HIS A 48 -68.43 -52.00 -62.01
CA HIS A 48 -68.79 -53.23 -62.70
C HIS A 48 -68.27 -54.47 -62.00
N VAL A 49 -67.03 -54.46 -61.48
CA VAL A 49 -66.49 -55.54 -60.62
C VAL A 49 -67.35 -55.72 -59.38
N MET A 50 -67.78 -54.63 -58.73
CA MET A 50 -68.71 -54.70 -57.59
C MET A 50 -70.07 -55.28 -57.95
N LYS A 51 -70.63 -54.93 -59.13
CA LYS A 51 -71.84 -55.57 -59.65
C LYS A 51 -71.63 -57.06 -59.89
N GLY A 52 -70.46 -57.48 -60.36
CA GLY A 52 -70.08 -58.88 -60.54
C GLY A 52 -70.02 -59.64 -59.22
N ARG A 53 -69.42 -59.03 -58.18
CA ARG A 53 -69.42 -59.59 -56.81
C ARG A 53 -70.84 -59.73 -56.26
N ASN A 54 -71.67 -58.69 -56.40
CA ASN A 54 -73.07 -58.74 -55.98
C ASN A 54 -73.90 -59.79 -56.74
N LEU A 55 -73.59 -60.06 -58.01
CA LEU A 55 -74.22 -61.16 -58.76
C LEU A 55 -73.84 -62.53 -58.19
N ARG A 56 -72.57 -62.72 -57.80
CA ARG A 56 -72.11 -63.94 -57.11
C ARG A 56 -72.81 -64.11 -55.76
N ASP A 57 -73.03 -63.02 -55.01
CA ASP A 57 -73.68 -63.07 -53.70
C ASP A 57 -75.18 -63.40 -53.76
N ARG A 58 -75.84 -63.10 -54.89
CA ARG A 58 -77.25 -63.43 -55.17
C ARG A 58 -77.49 -64.92 -55.46
N LEU A 59 -76.44 -65.72 -55.68
CA LEU A 59 -76.55 -67.17 -55.88
C LEU A 59 -76.97 -67.84 -54.57
N TYR A 60 -77.93 -68.75 -54.61
CA TYR A 60 -78.54 -69.35 -53.40
C TYR A 60 -78.10 -70.81 -53.15
N PHE A 61 -77.13 -71.32 -53.92
CA PHE A 61 -76.61 -72.70 -53.80
C PHE A 61 -75.20 -72.74 -53.17
N ASP A 62 -74.86 -73.84 -52.49
CA ASP A 62 -73.64 -74.00 -51.67
C ASP A 62 -72.31 -73.97 -52.47
N SER A 63 -72.35 -74.11 -53.80
CA SER A 63 -71.17 -74.14 -54.67
C SER A 63 -70.85 -72.81 -55.35
N ARG A 64 -71.02 -71.67 -54.66
CA ARG A 64 -70.79 -70.32 -55.22
C ARG A 64 -69.38 -70.10 -55.75
N ASP A 65 -68.41 -70.85 -55.25
CA ASP A 65 -66.99 -70.72 -55.62
C ASP A 65 -66.64 -71.34 -56.98
N ARG A 66 -67.49 -72.22 -57.51
CA ARG A 66 -67.31 -72.80 -58.85
C ARG A 66 -67.91 -71.94 -59.96
N TRP A 67 -68.67 -70.91 -59.60
CA TRP A 67 -69.29 -70.02 -60.56
C TRP A 67 -68.35 -68.87 -60.91
N VAL A 68 -67.96 -68.80 -62.19
CA VAL A 68 -67.02 -67.82 -62.70
C VAL A 68 -67.72 -67.01 -63.78
N LEU A 69 -67.69 -65.68 -63.62
CA LEU A 69 -68.08 -64.75 -64.66
C LEU A 69 -66.92 -64.60 -65.65
N GLU A 70 -67.20 -64.80 -66.93
CA GLU A 70 -66.21 -64.62 -67.99
C GLU A 70 -65.71 -63.16 -67.98
N GLY A 71 -64.39 -62.98 -67.85
CA GLY A 71 -63.74 -61.68 -67.76
C GLY A 71 -63.62 -61.07 -66.35
N PHE A 72 -64.10 -61.74 -65.31
CA PHE A 72 -64.13 -61.18 -63.95
C PHE A 72 -62.75 -61.11 -63.28
N GLU A 73 -61.95 -62.17 -63.36
CA GLU A 73 -60.60 -62.16 -62.79
C GLU A 73 -59.69 -61.16 -63.49
N GLU A 74 -59.83 -61.01 -64.82
CA GLU A 74 -59.05 -60.04 -65.57
C GLU A 74 -59.43 -58.59 -65.23
N LEU A 75 -60.72 -58.28 -65.04
CA LEU A 75 -61.13 -56.94 -64.58
C LEU A 75 -60.68 -56.65 -63.15
N VAL A 76 -60.73 -57.65 -62.25
CA VAL A 76 -60.19 -57.53 -60.88
C VAL A 76 -58.69 -57.25 -60.93
N SER A 77 -57.93 -57.98 -61.74
CA SER A 77 -56.49 -57.75 -61.91
C SER A 77 -56.17 -56.34 -62.44
N ILE A 78 -56.98 -55.80 -63.36
CA ILE A 78 -56.83 -54.43 -63.85
C ILE A 78 -57.07 -53.40 -62.73
N VAL A 79 -58.09 -53.61 -61.90
CA VAL A 79 -58.39 -52.74 -60.75
C VAL A 79 -57.27 -52.83 -59.69
N ASP A 80 -56.83 -54.03 -59.34
CA ASP A 80 -55.78 -54.26 -58.35
C ASP A 80 -54.43 -53.65 -58.81
N ALA A 81 -54.10 -53.75 -60.10
CA ALA A 81 -52.92 -53.12 -60.68
C ALA A 81 -52.99 -51.58 -60.60
N ALA A 82 -54.17 -51.00 -60.83
CA ALA A 82 -54.39 -49.56 -60.67
C ALA A 82 -54.29 -49.11 -59.21
N ASP A 83 -54.90 -49.85 -58.28
CA ASP A 83 -54.89 -49.55 -56.85
C ASP A 83 -53.47 -49.68 -56.27
N SER A 84 -52.71 -50.69 -56.70
CA SER A 84 -51.31 -50.87 -56.34
C SER A 84 -50.42 -49.72 -56.85
N TRP A 85 -50.63 -49.26 -58.09
CA TRP A 85 -49.90 -48.12 -58.66
C TRP A 85 -50.21 -46.82 -57.90
N PHE A 86 -51.49 -46.53 -57.65
CA PHE A 86 -51.88 -45.37 -56.84
C PHE A 86 -51.35 -45.46 -55.41
N GLY A 87 -51.38 -46.64 -54.78
CA GLY A 87 -50.83 -46.85 -53.45
C GLY A 87 -49.32 -46.60 -53.40
N SER A 88 -48.57 -47.12 -54.38
CA SER A 88 -47.11 -47.02 -54.46
C SER A 88 -46.61 -45.59 -54.76
N TYR A 89 -47.41 -44.80 -55.49
CA TYR A 89 -46.99 -43.48 -55.99
C TYR A 89 -47.87 -42.31 -55.57
N SER A 90 -48.81 -42.52 -54.65
CA SER A 90 -49.72 -41.49 -54.09
C SER A 90 -48.97 -40.22 -53.66
N GLN A 91 -47.85 -40.39 -52.94
CA GLN A 91 -46.99 -39.28 -52.49
C GLN A 91 -46.47 -38.38 -53.60
N PHE A 92 -46.33 -38.88 -54.83
CA PHE A 92 -45.84 -38.10 -55.96
C PHE A 92 -47.00 -37.54 -56.80
N ILE A 93 -48.12 -38.26 -56.83
CA ILE A 93 -49.33 -37.88 -57.56
C ILE A 93 -50.07 -36.72 -56.87
N GLU A 94 -50.06 -36.69 -55.55
CA GLU A 94 -50.76 -35.68 -54.74
C GLU A 94 -49.95 -34.39 -54.55
N CYS A 95 -48.62 -34.45 -54.61
CA CYS A 95 -47.68 -33.35 -54.35
C CYS A 95 -47.50 -32.35 -55.50
N ASP A 96 -48.57 -32.01 -56.23
CA ASP A 96 -48.52 -30.91 -57.21
C ASP A 96 -48.88 -29.60 -56.54
N ASN A 97 -47.85 -28.89 -56.12
CA ASN A 97 -48.00 -27.49 -55.80
C ASN A 97 -46.70 -26.76 -56.06
N ARG A 98 -46.68 -25.94 -57.11
CA ARG A 98 -45.66 -24.91 -57.36
C ARG A 98 -45.54 -23.86 -56.23
N LYS A 99 -46.34 -23.99 -55.16
CA LYS A 99 -46.50 -23.04 -54.05
C LYS A 99 -46.23 -23.64 -52.67
N ARG A 100 -45.84 -24.92 -52.58
CA ARG A 100 -45.50 -25.58 -51.32
C ARG A 100 -43.99 -25.79 -51.22
N ASP A 101 -43.44 -25.66 -50.03
CA ASP A 101 -42.00 -25.85 -49.75
C ASP A 101 -41.63 -27.34 -49.55
N ASP A 102 -42.60 -28.23 -49.33
CA ASP A 102 -42.43 -29.68 -49.14
C ASP A 102 -42.62 -30.47 -50.45
N ARG A 103 -41.88 -30.11 -51.50
CA ARG A 103 -41.95 -30.80 -52.79
C ARG A 103 -41.24 -32.17 -52.72
N ALA A 104 -41.91 -33.20 -53.24
CA ALA A 104 -41.33 -34.54 -53.31
C ALA A 104 -40.19 -34.58 -54.35
N CYS A 105 -39.06 -35.20 -53.98
CA CYS A 105 -37.87 -35.31 -54.82
C CYS A 105 -37.87 -36.64 -55.59
N LEU A 106 -37.54 -36.62 -56.88
CA LEU A 106 -37.61 -37.77 -57.77
C LEU A 106 -36.53 -37.71 -58.85
N SER A 107 -35.77 -38.79 -59.05
CA SER A 107 -34.94 -38.94 -60.25
C SER A 107 -35.79 -39.05 -61.52
N ILE A 108 -35.26 -38.56 -62.63
CA ILE A 108 -35.90 -38.69 -63.95
C ILE A 108 -36.09 -40.16 -64.35
N ALA A 109 -35.20 -41.05 -63.90
CA ALA A 109 -35.27 -42.50 -64.14
C ALA A 109 -36.48 -43.14 -63.43
N LEU A 110 -36.72 -42.78 -62.16
CA LEU A 110 -37.89 -43.26 -61.43
C LEU A 110 -39.18 -42.63 -61.99
N LEU A 111 -39.16 -41.37 -62.43
CA LEU A 111 -40.31 -40.74 -63.09
C LEU A 111 -40.70 -41.44 -64.40
N ARG A 112 -39.72 -41.86 -65.22
CA ARG A 112 -39.96 -42.69 -66.42
C ARG A 112 -40.61 -44.03 -66.05
N LYS A 113 -40.11 -44.69 -65.00
CA LYS A 113 -40.67 -45.95 -64.50
C LYS A 113 -42.12 -45.79 -64.06
N ILE A 114 -42.45 -44.75 -63.29
CA ILE A 114 -43.82 -44.46 -62.84
C ILE A 114 -44.78 -44.29 -64.02
N VAL A 115 -44.37 -43.52 -65.04
CA VAL A 115 -45.18 -43.29 -66.25
C VAL A 115 -45.33 -44.57 -67.08
N GLN A 116 -44.28 -45.38 -67.20
CA GLN A 116 -44.31 -46.66 -67.91
C GLN A 116 -45.27 -47.65 -67.25
N GLU A 117 -45.19 -47.82 -65.93
CA GLU A 117 -46.07 -48.70 -65.16
C GLU A 117 -47.53 -48.24 -65.22
N GLY A 118 -47.77 -46.93 -65.11
CA GLY A 118 -49.11 -46.34 -65.23
C GLY A 118 -49.73 -46.56 -66.62
N ASN A 119 -48.94 -46.37 -67.70
CA ASN A 119 -49.42 -46.57 -69.07
C ASN A 119 -49.67 -48.05 -69.42
N ALA A 120 -48.96 -48.98 -68.76
CA ALA A 120 -49.12 -50.42 -68.93
C ALA A 120 -50.47 -50.95 -68.40
N ILE A 121 -51.11 -50.24 -67.47
CA ILE A 121 -52.43 -50.60 -66.95
C ILE A 121 -53.48 -50.45 -68.06
N HIS A 122 -54.26 -51.51 -68.29
CA HIS A 122 -55.30 -51.56 -69.33
C HIS A 122 -56.63 -50.91 -68.88
N ALA A 123 -56.55 -49.78 -68.17
CA ALA A 123 -57.68 -48.95 -67.80
C ALA A 123 -57.34 -47.48 -68.01
N ASN A 124 -58.37 -46.65 -68.20
CA ASN A 124 -58.21 -45.21 -68.10
C ASN A 124 -58.20 -44.83 -66.61
N ILE A 125 -57.00 -44.86 -66.03
CA ILE A 125 -56.73 -44.52 -64.64
C ILE A 125 -56.68 -42.99 -64.39
N GLY A 126 -57.22 -42.19 -65.33
CA GLY A 126 -57.58 -40.80 -65.11
C GLY A 126 -56.41 -39.82 -65.10
N ASN A 127 -56.59 -38.70 -64.39
CA ASN A 127 -55.69 -37.55 -64.42
C ASN A 127 -54.30 -37.81 -63.79
N GLY A 128 -54.12 -38.89 -63.01
CA GLY A 128 -52.87 -39.22 -62.33
C GLY A 128 -51.71 -39.51 -63.30
N VAL A 129 -51.89 -40.44 -64.25
CA VAL A 129 -50.86 -40.77 -65.24
C VAL A 129 -50.61 -39.61 -66.20
N ASN A 130 -51.68 -38.96 -66.70
CA ASN A 130 -51.54 -37.79 -67.58
C ASN A 130 -50.77 -36.65 -66.90
N LYS A 131 -50.91 -36.50 -65.59
CA LYS A 131 -50.15 -35.56 -64.78
C LYS A 131 -48.68 -35.97 -64.67
N MET A 132 -48.38 -37.22 -64.30
CA MET A 132 -47.01 -37.74 -64.27
C MET A 132 -46.32 -37.65 -65.65
N SER A 133 -47.03 -37.93 -66.74
CA SER A 133 -46.50 -37.80 -68.11
C SER A 133 -46.22 -36.35 -68.48
N ARG A 134 -47.07 -35.38 -68.08
CA ARG A 134 -46.77 -33.96 -68.26
C ARG A 134 -45.53 -33.53 -67.49
N ILE A 135 -45.36 -34.01 -66.25
CA ILE A 135 -44.19 -33.72 -65.42
C ILE A 135 -42.93 -34.36 -66.03
N LEU A 136 -43.02 -35.57 -66.58
CA LEU A 136 -41.92 -36.21 -67.29
C LEU A 136 -41.47 -35.40 -68.49
N VAL A 137 -42.41 -34.87 -69.30
CA VAL A 137 -42.07 -34.00 -70.43
C VAL A 137 -41.38 -32.71 -69.97
N GLN A 138 -41.84 -32.11 -68.86
CA GLN A 138 -41.17 -30.95 -68.25
C GLN A 138 -39.74 -31.28 -67.80
N ALA A 139 -39.56 -32.40 -67.08
CA ALA A 139 -38.27 -32.85 -66.59
C ALA A 139 -37.30 -33.19 -67.73
N GLU A 140 -37.77 -33.85 -68.79
CA GLU A 140 -36.97 -34.18 -69.97
C GLU A 140 -36.59 -32.93 -70.78
N ALA A 141 -37.49 -31.95 -70.90
CA ALA A 141 -37.19 -30.67 -71.52
C ALA A 141 -36.12 -29.89 -70.74
N TRP A 142 -36.25 -29.83 -69.41
CA TRP A 142 -35.23 -29.19 -68.56
C TRP A 142 -33.89 -29.92 -68.65
N HIS A 143 -33.89 -31.25 -68.58
CA HIS A 143 -32.67 -32.06 -68.73
C HIS A 143 -32.04 -31.92 -70.13
N ALA A 144 -32.83 -31.70 -71.18
CA ALA A 144 -32.30 -31.40 -72.51
C ALA A 144 -31.64 -30.02 -72.57
N SER A 145 -32.22 -29.00 -71.93
CA SER A 145 -31.68 -27.64 -71.88
C SER A 145 -30.40 -27.54 -71.01
N TYR A 146 -30.34 -28.26 -69.88
CA TYR A 146 -29.25 -28.14 -68.90
C TYR A 146 -28.36 -29.39 -68.77
N GLY A 147 -28.57 -30.43 -69.56
CA GLY A 147 -27.79 -31.68 -69.47
C GLY A 147 -26.29 -31.49 -69.66
N SER A 148 -25.87 -30.58 -70.55
CA SER A 148 -24.45 -30.24 -70.74
C SER A 148 -23.86 -29.54 -69.51
N LEU A 149 -24.64 -28.69 -68.84
CA LEU A 149 -24.26 -28.02 -67.58
C LEU A 149 -24.15 -29.03 -66.43
N LEU A 150 -25.13 -29.91 -66.29
CA LEU A 150 -25.13 -30.99 -65.28
C LEU A 150 -23.93 -31.93 -65.45
N SER A 151 -23.59 -32.28 -66.69
CA SER A 151 -22.39 -33.07 -66.99
C SER A 151 -21.09 -32.36 -66.60
N ARG A 152 -20.99 -31.05 -66.88
CA ARG A 152 -19.82 -30.24 -66.49
C ARG A 152 -19.69 -30.06 -64.97
N CYS A 153 -20.81 -30.10 -64.25
CA CYS A 153 -20.85 -30.11 -62.78
C CYS A 153 -20.63 -31.52 -62.17
N GLY A 154 -20.50 -32.57 -62.98
CA GLY A 154 -20.31 -33.95 -62.51
C GLY A 154 -21.55 -34.58 -61.87
N LEU A 155 -22.75 -34.10 -62.19
CA LEU A 155 -24.02 -34.52 -61.58
C LEU A 155 -24.76 -35.63 -62.35
N LEU A 156 -24.22 -36.09 -63.49
CA LEU A 156 -24.80 -37.18 -64.30
C LEU A 156 -24.00 -38.47 -64.17
N LEU A 157 -24.69 -39.60 -63.94
CA LEU A 157 -24.09 -40.93 -63.86
C LEU A 157 -23.57 -41.40 -65.23
N GLY A 158 -22.26 -41.65 -65.34
CA GLY A 158 -21.64 -42.32 -66.49
C GLY A 158 -21.01 -41.43 -67.57
N GLY A 159 -20.91 -40.11 -67.36
CA GLY A 159 -20.17 -39.22 -68.27
C GLY A 159 -18.69 -39.10 -67.87
N GLU A 160 -17.77 -39.32 -68.81
CA GLU A 160 -16.39 -38.87 -68.65
C GLU A 160 -16.40 -37.36 -68.39
N VAL A 161 -15.78 -36.94 -67.28
CA VAL A 161 -15.57 -35.53 -66.95
C VAL A 161 -14.75 -34.93 -68.08
N SER A 162 -15.40 -34.21 -68.98
CA SER A 162 -14.72 -33.45 -70.02
C SER A 162 -14.01 -32.30 -69.30
N GLN A 163 -12.75 -32.52 -68.92
CA GLN A 163 -11.85 -31.48 -68.43
C GLN A 163 -11.80 -30.38 -69.50
N GLY A 164 -12.51 -29.27 -69.30
CA GLY A 164 -12.38 -28.17 -70.28
C GLY A 164 -13.32 -26.97 -70.20
N SER A 165 -14.44 -26.99 -69.48
CA SER A 165 -15.31 -25.80 -69.46
C SER A 165 -15.83 -25.48 -68.07
N MET A 166 -15.08 -24.65 -67.34
CA MET A 166 -15.46 -24.11 -66.03
C MET A 166 -16.82 -23.40 -66.10
N VAL A 167 -17.70 -23.70 -65.16
CA VAL A 167 -19.06 -23.17 -65.09
C VAL A 167 -19.06 -21.84 -64.32
N THR A 168 -19.97 -20.93 -64.62
CA THR A 168 -20.18 -19.72 -63.83
C THR A 168 -21.27 -19.92 -62.78
N PHE A 169 -21.15 -19.23 -61.64
CA PHE A 169 -22.17 -19.28 -60.58
C PHE A 169 -23.56 -18.86 -61.08
N GLU A 170 -23.61 -17.89 -62.00
CA GLU A 170 -24.83 -17.40 -62.64
C GLU A 170 -25.51 -18.49 -63.49
N GLU A 171 -24.74 -19.27 -64.25
CA GLU A 171 -25.28 -20.40 -65.04
C GLU A 171 -25.90 -21.47 -64.13
N MET A 172 -25.25 -21.82 -63.02
CA MET A 172 -25.79 -22.80 -62.06
C MET A 172 -27.03 -22.29 -61.34
N SER A 173 -27.03 -21.01 -60.94
CA SER A 173 -28.18 -20.37 -60.28
C SER A 173 -29.39 -20.27 -61.21
N ALA A 174 -29.17 -19.93 -62.49
CA ALA A 174 -30.21 -19.86 -63.50
C ALA A 174 -30.82 -21.24 -63.79
N ALA A 175 -30.00 -22.29 -63.83
CA ALA A 175 -30.48 -23.67 -64.02
C ALA A 175 -31.33 -24.17 -62.85
N MET A 176 -30.92 -23.85 -61.62
CA MET A 176 -31.70 -24.12 -60.40
C MET A 176 -33.04 -23.37 -60.42
N GLU A 177 -33.03 -22.08 -60.78
CA GLU A 177 -34.25 -21.26 -60.82
C GLU A 177 -35.22 -21.72 -61.92
N SER A 178 -34.70 -22.09 -63.10
CA SER A 178 -35.49 -22.71 -64.18
C SER A 178 -36.11 -24.04 -63.72
N ALA A 179 -35.34 -24.92 -63.05
CA ALA A 179 -35.88 -26.17 -62.51
C ALA A 179 -37.05 -25.95 -61.55
N ARG A 180 -36.91 -24.98 -60.64
CA ARG A 180 -37.94 -24.61 -59.66
C ARG A 180 -39.22 -24.07 -60.31
N ASN A 181 -39.10 -23.34 -61.42
CA ASN A 181 -40.21 -22.66 -62.08
C ASN A 181 -40.90 -23.53 -63.14
N GLU A 182 -40.15 -24.37 -63.84
CA GLU A 182 -40.62 -25.11 -65.02
C GLU A 182 -41.04 -26.55 -64.72
N VAL A 183 -40.45 -27.18 -63.70
CA VAL A 183 -40.76 -28.57 -63.31
C VAL A 183 -41.65 -28.57 -62.06
N SER A 184 -42.74 -29.33 -62.12
CA SER A 184 -43.75 -29.32 -61.04
C SER A 184 -43.35 -30.16 -59.81
N LEU A 185 -42.24 -30.90 -59.87
CA LEU A 185 -41.63 -31.68 -58.78
C LEU A 185 -40.13 -31.36 -58.70
N ASP A 186 -39.51 -31.59 -57.55
CA ASP A 186 -38.06 -31.42 -57.43
C ASP A 186 -37.35 -32.63 -58.02
N LEU A 187 -36.40 -32.38 -58.93
CA LEU A 187 -35.55 -33.41 -59.51
C LEU A 187 -34.32 -33.62 -58.63
N GLU A 188 -33.88 -34.86 -58.45
CA GLU A 188 -32.66 -35.19 -57.69
C GLU A 188 -31.44 -34.42 -58.24
N GLU A 189 -31.33 -34.31 -59.56
CA GLU A 189 -30.26 -33.58 -60.24
C GLU A 189 -30.34 -32.06 -59.99
N ALA A 190 -31.54 -31.51 -59.89
CA ALA A 190 -31.76 -30.09 -59.58
C ALA A 190 -31.47 -29.78 -58.10
N GLN A 191 -31.80 -30.70 -57.19
CA GLN A 191 -31.46 -30.60 -55.77
C GLN A 191 -29.94 -30.70 -55.56
N ALA A 192 -29.26 -31.61 -56.25
CA ALA A 192 -27.79 -31.70 -56.21
C ALA A 192 -27.13 -30.43 -56.76
N MET A 193 -27.70 -29.81 -57.79
CA MET A 193 -27.26 -28.51 -58.31
C MET A 193 -27.49 -27.38 -57.29
N LYS A 194 -28.62 -27.37 -56.57
CA LYS A 194 -28.88 -26.42 -55.48
C LYS A 194 -27.84 -26.55 -54.37
N ASP A 195 -27.55 -27.76 -53.89
CA ASP A 195 -26.55 -28.00 -52.84
C ASP A 195 -25.15 -27.53 -53.29
N LEU A 196 -24.83 -27.69 -54.57
CA LEU A 196 -23.58 -27.21 -55.15
C LEU A 196 -23.52 -25.67 -55.25
N VAL A 197 -24.63 -25.01 -55.60
CA VAL A 197 -24.76 -23.54 -55.59
C VAL A 197 -24.60 -23.00 -54.17
N GLU A 198 -25.25 -23.62 -53.17
CA GLU A 198 -25.14 -23.20 -51.77
C GLU A 198 -23.70 -23.34 -51.25
N ARG A 199 -23.01 -24.46 -51.53
CA ARG A 199 -21.60 -24.63 -51.18
C ARG A 199 -20.68 -23.63 -51.89
N ALA A 200 -20.92 -23.35 -53.17
CA ALA A 200 -20.16 -22.37 -53.93
C ALA A 200 -20.34 -20.95 -53.37
N GLN A 201 -21.57 -20.58 -53.01
CA GLN A 201 -21.88 -19.29 -52.40
C GLN A 201 -21.22 -19.13 -51.02
N ASP A 202 -21.34 -20.14 -50.15
CA ASP A 202 -20.68 -20.14 -48.85
C ASP A 202 -19.15 -19.98 -48.98
N TRP A 203 -18.53 -20.68 -49.94
CA TRP A 203 -17.11 -20.53 -50.22
C TRP A 203 -16.76 -19.11 -50.69
N LEU A 204 -17.55 -18.53 -51.61
CA LEU A 204 -17.35 -17.16 -52.10
C LEU A 204 -17.44 -16.15 -50.95
N ASP A 205 -18.43 -16.28 -50.07
CA ASP A 205 -18.62 -15.40 -48.91
C ASP A 205 -17.46 -15.52 -47.92
N ARG A 206 -17.02 -16.75 -47.60
CA ARG A 206 -15.84 -16.99 -46.76
C ARG A 206 -14.57 -16.40 -47.39
N SER A 207 -14.40 -16.55 -48.70
CA SER A 207 -13.24 -16.00 -49.43
C SER A 207 -13.22 -14.46 -49.40
N LEU A 208 -14.38 -13.82 -49.46
CA LEU A 208 -14.52 -12.35 -49.42
C LEU A 208 -14.19 -11.78 -48.04
N ILE A 209 -14.64 -12.46 -46.98
CA ILE A 209 -14.30 -12.08 -45.60
C ILE A 209 -12.80 -12.25 -45.35
N ALA A 210 -12.23 -13.37 -45.83
CA ALA A 210 -10.83 -13.70 -45.63
C ALA A 210 -9.90 -12.75 -46.40
N ALA A 211 -10.25 -12.41 -47.65
CA ALA A 211 -9.53 -11.47 -48.50
C ALA A 211 -10.50 -10.53 -49.24
N PRO A 212 -10.71 -9.30 -48.72
CA PRO A 212 -11.61 -8.32 -49.33
C PRO A 212 -11.13 -7.83 -50.71
N LYS A 213 -12.08 -7.55 -51.62
CA LYS A 213 -11.78 -6.93 -52.94
C LYS A 213 -11.28 -5.48 -52.75
N ARG A 214 -10.27 -5.09 -53.53
CA ARG A 214 -9.61 -3.77 -53.41
C ARG A 214 -10.54 -2.68 -53.99
N ASN A 215 -11.01 -1.78 -53.12
CA ASN A 215 -11.90 -0.61 -53.32
C ASN A 215 -13.42 -0.83 -53.24
N THR A 216 -14.00 -0.39 -52.10
CA THR A 216 -14.94 0.74 -52.13
C THR A 216 -14.48 1.79 -51.13
N ARG A 217 -13.99 2.94 -51.62
CA ARG A 217 -13.92 4.18 -50.86
C ARG A 217 -15.35 4.53 -50.43
N GLY A 218 -15.66 4.31 -49.17
CA GLY A 218 -16.96 4.67 -48.58
C GLY A 218 -17.00 4.15 -47.17
N GLY A 219 -16.84 5.06 -46.20
CA GLY A 219 -16.95 4.78 -44.78
C GLY A 219 -18.36 4.32 -44.42
N GLY A 220 -18.66 3.05 -44.63
CA GLY A 220 -19.66 2.35 -43.84
C GLY A 220 -18.93 1.73 -42.66
N LYS A 221 -19.14 2.26 -41.46
CA LYS A 221 -18.84 1.53 -40.23
C LYS A 221 -19.71 0.27 -40.23
N SER A 222 -19.26 -0.79 -40.88
CA SER A 222 -19.79 -2.12 -40.62
C SER A 222 -19.38 -2.42 -39.18
N LYS A 223 -20.37 -2.48 -38.29
CA LYS A 223 -20.21 -2.93 -36.91
C LYS A 223 -19.75 -4.40 -36.97
N SER A 224 -18.45 -4.65 -37.12
CA SER A 224 -17.86 -5.97 -37.02
C SER A 224 -17.72 -6.36 -35.55
N SER A 225 -18.86 -6.56 -34.89
CA SER A 225 -18.91 -7.34 -33.66
C SER A 225 -18.88 -8.81 -34.08
N GLY A 226 -17.69 -9.42 -34.09
CA GLY A 226 -17.53 -10.88 -34.17
C GLY A 226 -17.26 -11.49 -35.56
N THR A 227 -16.59 -10.80 -36.48
CA THR A 227 -16.16 -11.42 -37.74
C THR A 227 -15.07 -12.46 -37.46
N ARG A 228 -15.33 -13.74 -37.75
CA ARG A 228 -14.37 -14.85 -37.66
C ARG A 228 -13.10 -14.48 -38.45
N ARG A 229 -11.96 -14.33 -37.76
CA ARG A 229 -10.66 -14.08 -38.40
C ARG A 229 -10.09 -15.42 -38.86
N PHE A 230 -9.64 -15.47 -40.11
CA PHE A 230 -9.09 -16.67 -40.73
C PHE A 230 -7.60 -16.79 -40.40
N SER A 231 -7.13 -17.98 -40.02
CA SER A 231 -5.70 -18.27 -39.92
C SER A 231 -5.10 -18.52 -41.30
N VAL A 232 -3.76 -18.49 -41.42
CA VAL A 232 -3.07 -18.89 -42.67
C VAL A 232 -3.46 -20.33 -43.07
N LYS A 233 -3.67 -21.21 -42.09
CA LYS A 233 -4.14 -22.58 -42.33
C LYS A 233 -5.55 -22.59 -42.93
N ASP A 234 -6.45 -21.75 -42.42
CA ASP A 234 -7.81 -21.65 -42.96
C ASP A 234 -7.81 -21.08 -44.39
N LEU A 235 -6.90 -20.17 -44.71
CA LEU A 235 -6.73 -19.67 -46.08
C LEU A 235 -6.27 -20.76 -47.05
N LEU A 236 -5.33 -21.62 -46.63
CA LEU A 236 -4.87 -22.75 -47.44
C LEU A 236 -6.00 -23.77 -47.66
N LEU A 237 -6.77 -24.08 -46.62
CA LEU A 237 -7.95 -24.95 -46.74
C LEU A 237 -9.00 -24.37 -47.69
N LEU A 238 -9.23 -23.05 -47.66
CA LEU A 238 -10.12 -22.39 -48.63
C LEU A 238 -9.59 -22.54 -50.08
N ILE A 239 -8.28 -22.47 -50.29
CA ILE A 239 -7.69 -22.67 -51.62
C ILE A 239 -7.86 -24.13 -52.07
N GLU A 240 -7.68 -25.10 -51.18
CA GLU A 240 -7.93 -26.53 -51.48
C GLU A 240 -9.40 -26.79 -51.80
N GLU A 241 -10.33 -26.23 -51.00
CA GLU A 241 -11.78 -26.31 -51.26
C GLU A 241 -12.14 -25.73 -52.64
N ALA A 242 -11.45 -24.65 -53.07
CA ALA A 242 -11.69 -24.02 -54.37
C ALA A 242 -11.47 -24.96 -55.56
N ALA A 243 -10.55 -25.92 -55.44
CA ALA A 243 -10.26 -26.91 -56.48
C ALA A 243 -11.37 -27.98 -56.61
N THR A 244 -12.22 -28.12 -55.59
CA THR A 244 -13.34 -29.07 -55.58
C THR A 244 -14.64 -28.49 -56.15
N LEU A 245 -14.68 -27.18 -56.38
CA LEU A 245 -15.86 -26.49 -56.90
C LEU A 245 -15.77 -26.37 -58.43
N PRO A 246 -16.85 -26.65 -59.18
CA PRO A 246 -16.87 -26.55 -60.65
C PRO A 246 -17.01 -25.10 -61.17
N ILE A 247 -16.81 -24.11 -60.30
CA ILE A 247 -16.91 -22.68 -60.64
C ILE A 247 -15.53 -22.07 -60.97
N LYS A 248 -15.53 -20.93 -61.69
CA LYS A 248 -14.31 -20.14 -61.90
C LYS A 248 -13.86 -19.47 -60.58
N THR A 249 -12.90 -20.07 -59.88
CA THR A 249 -12.34 -19.55 -58.61
C THR A 249 -11.02 -18.80 -58.77
N GLY A 250 -10.44 -18.74 -59.98
CA GLY A 250 -9.05 -18.30 -60.19
C GLY A 250 -8.71 -16.88 -59.70
N GLU A 251 -9.60 -15.91 -59.87
CA GLU A 251 -9.38 -14.53 -59.39
C GLU A 251 -9.42 -14.46 -57.84
N ASP A 252 -10.37 -15.17 -57.23
CA ASP A 252 -10.52 -15.24 -55.78
C ASP A 252 -9.36 -16.00 -55.12
N VAL A 253 -8.91 -17.12 -55.72
CA VAL A 253 -7.70 -17.84 -55.30
C VAL A 253 -6.45 -16.96 -55.45
N GLY A 254 -6.32 -16.20 -56.54
CA GLY A 254 -5.24 -15.22 -56.70
C GLY A 254 -5.23 -14.16 -55.59
N ARG A 255 -6.41 -13.68 -55.19
CA ARG A 255 -6.57 -12.73 -54.08
C ARG A 255 -6.25 -13.34 -52.71
N LEU A 256 -6.65 -14.59 -52.47
CA LEU A 256 -6.28 -15.34 -51.26
C LEU A 256 -4.75 -15.55 -51.18
N ASN A 257 -4.10 -15.91 -52.29
CA ASN A 257 -2.64 -16.04 -52.36
C ASN A 257 -1.92 -14.71 -52.09
N ALA A 258 -2.37 -13.61 -52.70
CA ALA A 258 -1.79 -12.28 -52.43
C ALA A 258 -1.96 -11.86 -50.96
N GLN A 259 -3.06 -12.26 -50.32
CA GLN A 259 -3.26 -12.06 -48.88
C GLN A 259 -2.30 -12.92 -48.05
N ILE A 260 -2.07 -14.19 -48.41
CA ILE A 260 -1.07 -15.06 -47.76
C ILE A 260 0.32 -14.44 -47.87
N GLU A 261 0.73 -13.96 -49.05
CA GLU A 261 2.02 -13.30 -49.25
C GLU A 261 2.17 -12.05 -48.37
N LYS A 262 1.14 -11.19 -48.33
CA LYS A 262 1.11 -10.01 -47.47
C LYS A 262 1.27 -10.38 -45.98
N VAL A 263 0.58 -11.43 -45.55
CA VAL A 263 0.62 -11.91 -44.16
C VAL A 263 1.99 -12.49 -43.85
N ASN A 264 2.57 -13.30 -44.73
CA ASN A 264 3.91 -13.87 -44.53
C ASN A 264 4.99 -12.78 -44.48
N ALA A 265 4.94 -11.78 -45.37
CA ALA A 265 5.86 -10.64 -45.34
C ALA A 265 5.75 -9.86 -44.02
N TRP A 266 4.53 -9.67 -43.49
CA TRP A 266 4.36 -9.08 -42.17
C TRP A 266 4.89 -9.98 -41.05
N ARG A 267 4.67 -11.30 -41.11
CA ARG A 267 5.14 -12.26 -40.11
C ARG A 267 6.67 -12.27 -40.02
N GLU A 268 7.38 -12.18 -41.15
CA GLU A 268 8.85 -12.05 -41.16
C GLU A 268 9.32 -10.76 -40.48
N LYS A 269 8.68 -9.63 -40.78
CA LYS A 269 8.96 -8.36 -40.08
C LYS A 269 8.64 -8.46 -38.59
N ALA A 270 7.49 -9.03 -38.24
CA ALA A 270 7.04 -9.20 -36.87
C ALA A 270 8.00 -10.09 -36.07
N HIS A 271 8.52 -11.16 -36.66
CA HIS A 271 9.52 -12.02 -36.04
C HIS A 271 10.82 -11.25 -35.70
N ASN A 272 11.30 -10.42 -36.64
CA ASN A 272 12.46 -9.55 -36.40
C ASN A 272 12.20 -8.51 -35.30
N ASP A 273 11.01 -7.92 -35.27
CA ASP A 273 10.63 -6.94 -34.24
C ASP A 273 10.44 -7.61 -32.87
N LEU A 274 9.90 -8.83 -32.79
CA LEU A 274 9.83 -9.64 -31.57
C LEU A 274 11.22 -10.00 -31.04
N LYS A 275 12.19 -10.28 -31.91
CA LYS A 275 13.59 -10.48 -31.50
C LYS A 275 14.18 -9.22 -30.84
N LYS A 276 13.96 -8.04 -31.45
CA LYS A 276 14.37 -6.75 -30.86
C LYS A 276 13.66 -6.48 -29.52
N ILE A 277 12.40 -6.89 -29.39
CA ILE A 277 11.65 -6.78 -28.13
C ILE A 277 12.31 -7.65 -27.05
N GLY A 278 12.69 -8.89 -27.37
CA GLY A 278 13.43 -9.76 -26.46
C GLY A 278 14.78 -9.16 -26.02
N GLU A 279 15.54 -8.59 -26.96
CA GLU A 279 16.76 -7.83 -26.65
C GLU A 279 16.47 -6.61 -25.76
N GLY A 280 15.37 -5.92 -26.00
CA GLY A 280 14.89 -4.79 -25.19
C GLY A 280 14.56 -5.18 -23.74
N PHE A 281 13.95 -6.34 -23.51
CA PHE A 281 13.72 -6.86 -22.15
C PHE A 281 15.03 -7.23 -21.44
N LYS A 282 15.99 -7.83 -22.14
CA LYS A 282 17.33 -8.10 -21.59
C LYS A 282 18.07 -6.81 -21.23
N ALA A 283 17.98 -5.79 -22.07
CA ALA A 283 18.55 -4.47 -21.80
C ALA A 283 17.87 -3.80 -20.59
N LEU A 284 16.55 -3.93 -20.46
CA LEU A 284 15.81 -3.45 -19.30
C LEU A 284 16.28 -4.16 -18.02
N GLN A 285 16.43 -5.48 -18.05
CA GLN A 285 16.95 -6.27 -16.92
C GLN A 285 18.32 -5.74 -16.45
N GLN A 286 19.26 -5.56 -17.39
CA GLN A 286 20.60 -5.06 -17.08
C GLN A 286 20.55 -3.64 -16.50
N SER A 287 19.71 -2.76 -17.06
CA SER A 287 19.51 -1.40 -16.56
C SER A 287 18.96 -1.40 -15.12
N VAL A 288 17.93 -2.20 -14.84
CA VAL A 288 17.33 -2.34 -13.51
C VAL A 288 18.35 -2.88 -12.50
N ASN A 289 19.09 -3.94 -12.86
CA ASN A 289 20.10 -4.51 -11.96
C ASN A 289 21.29 -3.57 -11.71
N SER A 290 21.70 -2.82 -12.72
CA SER A 290 22.73 -1.78 -12.57
C SER A 290 22.27 -0.64 -11.66
N GLN A 291 21.02 -0.19 -11.82
CA GLN A 291 20.49 0.95 -11.08
C GLN A 291 20.14 0.61 -9.61
N TYR A 292 19.56 -0.57 -9.35
CA TYR A 292 19.01 -0.91 -8.02
C TYR A 292 19.69 -2.10 -7.34
N GLY A 293 20.71 -2.70 -7.95
CA GLY A 293 21.43 -3.83 -7.36
C GLY A 293 20.57 -5.08 -7.19
N ASN A 294 20.86 -5.90 -6.19
CA ASN A 294 20.15 -7.16 -5.95
C ASN A 294 18.66 -6.91 -5.57
N PRO A 295 17.69 -7.62 -6.17
CA PRO A 295 16.28 -7.50 -5.83
C PRO A 295 15.95 -7.62 -4.33
N GLU A 296 16.64 -8.51 -3.59
CA GLU A 296 16.40 -8.73 -2.16
C GLU A 296 16.94 -7.60 -1.27
N GLU A 297 17.89 -6.81 -1.80
CA GLU A 297 18.56 -5.73 -1.07
C GLU A 297 18.05 -4.34 -1.46
N PHE A 298 16.98 -4.28 -2.25
CA PHE A 298 16.44 -3.06 -2.86
C PHE A 298 16.27 -1.88 -1.88
N LEU A 299 15.86 -2.16 -0.62
CA LEU A 299 15.62 -1.14 0.40
C LEU A 299 16.71 -1.07 1.49
N LYS A 300 17.80 -1.85 1.40
CA LYS A 300 18.85 -1.87 2.43
C LYS A 300 19.62 -0.55 2.55
N ASN A 301 19.65 0.25 1.48
CA ASN A 301 20.27 1.59 1.48
C ASN A 301 19.33 2.70 1.97
N GLY A 302 18.13 2.36 2.45
CA GLY A 302 17.13 3.27 3.02
C GLY A 302 16.25 3.97 1.99
N LEU A 303 15.05 4.37 2.41
CA LEU A 303 14.14 5.30 1.70
C LEU A 303 14.61 6.76 1.85
N VAL A 304 15.91 6.98 2.04
CA VAL A 304 16.46 8.30 2.26
C VAL A 304 16.73 8.90 0.88
N GLY A 305 15.72 9.63 0.40
CA GLY A 305 15.78 10.64 -0.66
C GLY A 305 16.77 10.40 -1.79
N GLY A 306 16.25 10.30 -3.01
CA GLY A 306 17.04 10.49 -4.23
C GLY A 306 17.83 11.81 -4.20
N SER A 307 19.04 11.78 -3.64
CA SER A 307 20.12 12.75 -3.81
C SER A 307 21.40 12.28 -3.11
N ALA A 308 21.77 10.99 -3.23
CA ALA A 308 23.10 10.53 -2.85
C ALA A 308 24.13 10.82 -3.97
N ASN A 309 24.16 12.06 -4.46
CA ASN A 309 25.22 12.57 -5.33
C ASN A 309 25.38 14.09 -5.12
N ALA A 310 25.73 14.47 -3.88
CA ALA A 310 26.58 15.62 -3.60
C ALA A 310 26.87 15.62 -2.09
N THR A 311 28.12 15.91 -1.73
CA THR A 311 28.56 16.32 -0.38
C THR A 311 28.93 15.21 0.61
N THR A 312 29.85 14.30 0.23
CA THR A 312 30.93 13.84 1.14
C THR A 312 32.06 13.18 0.35
N ALA A 313 32.90 13.99 -0.28
CA ALA A 313 34.23 13.60 -0.73
C ALA A 313 35.07 14.86 -0.97
N THR A 314 35.52 15.49 0.12
CA THR A 314 36.69 16.36 0.07
C THR A 314 37.92 15.49 0.30
N VAL A 315 38.97 15.76 -0.48
CA VAL A 315 40.33 15.17 -0.42
C VAL A 315 40.52 13.91 -1.29
N LEU A 316 40.64 14.11 -2.61
CA LEU A 316 41.89 13.97 -3.38
C LEU A 316 41.56 14.28 -4.85
N GLY A 317 42.16 15.36 -5.36
CA GLY A 317 41.90 15.87 -6.70
C GLY A 317 42.35 14.92 -7.79
N LYS A 318 41.40 14.52 -8.64
CA LYS A 318 41.57 14.27 -10.07
C LYS A 318 40.26 14.67 -10.75
N ASP A 319 40.38 15.52 -11.77
CA ASP A 319 39.29 16.04 -12.58
C ASP A 319 38.43 14.91 -13.13
N VAL A 320 37.16 14.85 -12.71
CA VAL A 320 36.11 14.10 -13.39
C VAL A 320 35.08 15.13 -13.86
N PRO A 321 34.84 15.25 -15.18
CA PRO A 321 33.91 16.24 -15.68
C PRO A 321 32.49 15.92 -15.25
N ASN A 322 31.79 16.99 -14.88
CA ASN A 322 30.40 17.12 -14.51
C ASN A 322 29.45 16.25 -15.36
N ALA A 323 29.12 15.04 -14.89
CA ALA A 323 28.17 14.13 -15.53
C ALA A 323 26.71 14.46 -15.17
N ARG A 324 26.31 15.73 -15.36
CA ARG A 324 24.89 16.16 -15.34
C ARG A 324 24.36 16.59 -16.71
N SER A 325 25.08 16.27 -17.77
CA SER A 325 24.59 16.32 -19.13
C SER A 325 24.93 15.01 -19.83
N MET A 326 23.89 14.34 -20.34
CA MET A 326 23.89 13.08 -21.09
C MET A 326 23.78 11.79 -20.25
N SER A 327 22.55 11.40 -19.89
CA SER A 327 22.20 9.99 -19.64
C SER A 327 21.64 9.38 -20.95
N PRO A 328 22.29 8.37 -21.55
CA PRO A 328 21.78 7.68 -22.73
C PRO A 328 20.58 6.75 -22.46
N ASP A 329 20.20 6.53 -21.20
CA ASP A 329 19.32 5.40 -20.80
C ASP A 329 17.82 5.70 -20.75
N GLY A 330 17.39 6.96 -20.89
CA GLY A 330 15.96 7.29 -20.99
C GLY A 330 15.30 6.79 -22.28
N ALA A 331 16.10 6.48 -23.30
CA ALA A 331 15.63 6.00 -24.60
C ALA A 331 15.19 4.51 -24.57
N SER A 332 15.87 3.68 -23.77
CA SER A 332 15.64 2.22 -23.71
C SER A 332 14.29 1.83 -23.08
N LYS A 333 13.94 2.45 -21.93
CA LYS A 333 12.75 2.08 -21.12
C LYS A 333 11.43 2.14 -21.90
N GLY A 334 11.27 3.14 -22.77
CA GLY A 334 10.05 3.34 -23.57
C GLY A 334 10.11 2.73 -24.98
N GLN A 335 11.29 2.34 -25.46
CA GLN A 335 11.47 1.86 -26.83
C GLN A 335 10.87 0.47 -27.05
N THR A 336 11.05 -0.45 -26.10
CA THR A 336 10.46 -1.79 -26.16
C THR A 336 8.92 -1.74 -26.20
N GLN A 337 8.30 -0.93 -25.34
CA GLN A 337 6.84 -0.75 -25.31
C GLN A 337 6.30 -0.09 -26.59
N ARG A 338 7.05 0.85 -27.19
CA ARG A 338 6.69 1.46 -28.48
C ARG A 338 6.76 0.46 -29.62
N LEU A 339 7.78 -0.41 -29.66
CA LEU A 339 7.90 -1.47 -30.65
C LEU A 339 6.71 -2.44 -30.56
N ILE A 340 6.34 -2.85 -29.35
CA ILE A 340 5.16 -3.71 -29.12
C ILE A 340 3.88 -3.03 -29.61
N SER A 341 3.69 -1.75 -29.25
CA SER A 341 2.52 -0.97 -29.67
C SER A 341 2.44 -0.80 -31.19
N CYS A 342 3.59 -0.63 -31.86
CA CYS A 342 3.68 -0.56 -33.32
C CYS A 342 3.26 -1.88 -33.96
N LEU A 343 3.76 -3.01 -33.43
CA LEU A 343 3.45 -4.34 -33.94
C LEU A 343 1.95 -4.68 -33.81
N LEU A 344 1.31 -4.31 -32.70
CA LEU A 344 -0.15 -4.42 -32.52
C LEU A 344 -0.94 -3.48 -33.43
N SER A 345 -0.42 -2.29 -33.74
CA SER A 345 -1.08 -1.38 -34.67
C SER A 345 -1.01 -1.91 -36.11
N GLU A 346 0.08 -2.57 -36.48
CA GLU A 346 0.26 -3.20 -37.79
C GLU A 346 -0.60 -4.46 -37.93
N SER A 347 -0.73 -5.29 -36.88
CA SER A 347 -1.55 -6.51 -36.91
C SER A 347 -3.04 -6.23 -37.15
N LYS A 348 -3.56 -5.12 -36.62
CA LYS A 348 -4.94 -4.64 -36.84
C LYS A 348 -5.25 -4.33 -38.31
N GLN A 349 -4.23 -4.14 -39.15
CA GLN A 349 -4.39 -3.93 -40.59
C GLN A 349 -4.51 -5.24 -41.38
N LEU A 350 -4.33 -6.40 -40.73
CA LEU A 350 -4.47 -7.73 -41.31
C LEU A 350 -5.86 -8.29 -41.01
N SER A 351 -6.51 -8.93 -42.01
CA SER A 351 -7.77 -9.67 -41.80
C SER A 351 -7.55 -11.05 -41.17
N THR A 352 -6.30 -11.51 -41.10
CA THR A 352 -5.92 -12.87 -40.67
C THR A 352 -5.34 -12.89 -39.27
N ALA A 353 -5.72 -13.89 -38.47
CA ALA A 353 -5.12 -14.12 -37.16
C ALA A 353 -3.74 -14.77 -37.30
N THR A 354 -2.76 -14.28 -36.54
CA THR A 354 -1.39 -14.81 -36.53
C THR A 354 -0.92 -15.08 -35.10
N ALA A 355 0.01 -16.04 -34.95
CA ALA A 355 0.64 -16.33 -33.66
C ALA A 355 1.39 -15.10 -33.11
N GLU A 356 2.03 -14.36 -34.01
CA GLU A 356 2.80 -13.16 -33.69
C GLU A 356 1.91 -12.02 -33.16
N GLU A 357 0.67 -11.88 -33.63
CA GLU A 357 -0.33 -10.95 -33.07
C GLU A 357 -0.68 -11.33 -31.62
N THR A 358 -1.01 -12.60 -31.37
CA THR A 358 -1.34 -13.06 -30.00
C THR A 358 -0.16 -12.89 -29.03
N ALA A 359 1.07 -13.12 -29.51
CA ALA A 359 2.27 -12.87 -28.72
C ALA A 359 2.43 -11.38 -28.40
N ALA A 360 2.17 -10.50 -29.36
CA ALA A 360 2.24 -9.05 -29.16
C ALA A 360 1.23 -8.55 -28.12
N GLU A 361 0.03 -9.12 -28.06
CA GLU A 361 -0.99 -8.78 -27.06
C GLU A 361 -0.54 -9.12 -25.64
N VAL A 362 0.07 -10.30 -25.46
CA VAL A 362 0.65 -10.70 -24.18
C VAL A 362 1.82 -9.78 -23.83
N LEU A 363 2.73 -9.53 -24.78
CA LEU A 363 3.89 -8.67 -24.56
C LEU A 363 3.51 -7.22 -24.27
N ASP A 364 2.38 -6.72 -24.80
CA ASP A 364 1.87 -5.38 -24.49
C ASP A 364 1.40 -5.28 -23.05
N THR A 365 0.74 -6.34 -22.57
CA THR A 365 0.33 -6.45 -21.17
C THR A 365 1.56 -6.51 -20.25
N VAL A 366 2.55 -7.34 -20.61
CA VAL A 366 3.83 -7.46 -19.88
C VAL A 366 4.60 -6.14 -19.89
N GLY A 367 4.73 -5.49 -21.05
CA GLY A 367 5.48 -4.26 -21.20
C GLY A 367 4.84 -3.09 -20.45
N LYS A 368 3.51 -2.96 -20.47
CA LYS A 368 2.77 -1.99 -19.62
C LYS A 368 2.99 -2.26 -18.14
N TRP A 369 2.94 -3.53 -17.73
CA TRP A 369 3.23 -3.92 -16.35
C TRP A 369 4.67 -3.52 -15.97
N CYS A 370 5.67 -3.78 -16.82
CA CYS A 370 7.04 -3.36 -16.55
C CYS A 370 7.18 -1.83 -16.42
N VAL A 371 6.50 -1.05 -17.25
CA VAL A 371 6.51 0.43 -17.15
C VAL A 371 5.91 0.91 -15.82
N GLU A 372 4.77 0.35 -15.42
CA GLU A 372 4.13 0.71 -14.14
C GLU A 372 4.95 0.19 -12.94
N ALA A 373 5.55 -0.99 -13.03
CA ALA A 373 6.44 -1.53 -12.00
C ALA A 373 7.67 -0.64 -11.80
N MET A 374 8.25 -0.11 -12.89
CA MET A 374 9.32 0.89 -12.81
C MET A 374 8.88 2.13 -12.05
N SER A 375 7.64 2.61 -12.20
CA SER A 375 7.18 3.81 -11.47
C SER A 375 7.19 3.62 -9.95
N TYR A 376 6.76 2.45 -9.45
CA TYR A 376 6.85 2.12 -8.02
C TYR A 376 8.28 1.90 -7.53
N ILE A 377 9.17 1.39 -8.39
CA ILE A 377 10.59 1.18 -8.05
C ILE A 377 11.36 2.52 -8.05
N ASP A 378 11.07 3.42 -9.00
CA ASP A 378 11.66 4.76 -9.08
C ASP A 378 11.12 5.68 -7.97
N SER A 379 9.89 5.47 -7.50
CA SER A 379 9.27 6.24 -6.41
C SER A 379 8.64 5.33 -5.35
N PRO A 380 9.46 4.68 -4.49
CA PRO A 380 8.97 3.73 -3.49
C PRO A 380 8.02 4.35 -2.44
N GLU A 381 8.09 5.67 -2.26
CA GLU A 381 7.22 6.44 -1.37
C GLU A 381 5.73 6.31 -1.73
N ASP A 382 5.41 6.16 -3.02
CA ASP A 382 4.04 6.03 -3.52
C ASP A 382 3.34 4.78 -2.97
N ALA A 383 4.10 3.73 -2.65
CA ALA A 383 3.55 2.52 -2.02
C ALA A 383 3.06 2.76 -0.58
N PHE A 384 3.49 3.86 0.06
CA PHE A 384 3.09 4.22 1.42
C PHE A 384 1.86 5.15 1.46
N ASP A 385 1.41 5.68 0.32
CA ASP A 385 0.14 6.43 0.23
C ASP A 385 -1.05 5.49 0.48
N LYS A 386 -1.91 5.87 1.42
CA LYS A 386 -3.14 5.12 1.73
C LYS A 386 -4.05 4.90 0.52
N ARG A 387 -4.02 5.79 -0.49
CA ARG A 387 -4.79 5.65 -1.73
C ARG A 387 -4.28 4.50 -2.61
N SER A 388 -2.99 4.17 -2.52
CA SER A 388 -2.34 3.18 -3.38
C SER A 388 -2.33 1.76 -2.81
N TYR A 389 -2.67 1.54 -1.53
CA TYR A 389 -2.56 0.20 -0.89
C TYR A 389 -3.23 -0.92 -1.69
N LYS A 390 -4.54 -0.82 -1.93
CA LYS A 390 -5.29 -1.84 -2.71
C LYS A 390 -4.85 -1.91 -4.18
N PRO A 391 -4.70 -0.78 -4.91
CA PRO A 391 -4.15 -0.80 -6.26
C PRO A 391 -2.79 -1.50 -6.37
N PHE A 392 -1.87 -1.19 -5.46
CA PHE A 392 -0.52 -1.77 -5.42
C PHE A 392 -0.55 -3.27 -5.16
N ASP A 393 -1.33 -3.73 -4.19
CA ASP A 393 -1.46 -5.18 -3.91
C ASP A 393 -1.99 -5.94 -5.13
N LYS A 394 -3.04 -5.42 -5.76
CA LYS A 394 -3.59 -6.00 -7.01
C LYS A 394 -2.59 -5.98 -8.16
N PHE A 395 -1.76 -4.93 -8.23
CA PHE A 395 -0.74 -4.79 -9.25
C PHE A 395 0.38 -5.85 -9.10
N VAL A 396 0.83 -6.10 -7.86
CA VAL A 396 1.79 -7.16 -7.52
C VAL A 396 1.21 -8.55 -7.82
N GLU A 397 -0.05 -8.80 -7.45
CA GLU A 397 -0.77 -10.05 -7.77
C GLU A 397 -0.91 -10.25 -9.29
N GLY A 398 -1.23 -9.19 -10.03
CA GLY A 398 -1.33 -9.19 -11.49
C GLY A 398 -0.02 -9.61 -12.16
N GLY A 399 1.11 -9.10 -11.69
CA GLY A 399 2.44 -9.49 -12.17
C GLY A 399 2.76 -10.97 -11.92
N ALA A 400 2.39 -11.50 -10.76
CA ALA A 400 2.56 -12.93 -10.45
C ALA A 400 1.71 -13.82 -11.37
N LYS A 401 0.50 -13.39 -11.71
CA LYS A 401 -0.38 -14.11 -12.65
C LYS A 401 0.19 -14.13 -14.07
N LEU A 402 0.69 -13.00 -14.56
CA LEU A 402 1.32 -12.93 -15.89
C LEU A 402 2.51 -13.89 -16.02
N LEU A 403 3.32 -14.06 -14.97
CA LEU A 403 4.40 -15.04 -14.94
C LEU A 403 3.90 -16.49 -14.97
N SER A 404 2.75 -16.79 -14.35
CA SER A 404 2.16 -18.15 -14.40
C SER A 404 1.63 -18.53 -15.78
N ASP A 405 1.28 -17.54 -16.61
CA ASP A 405 0.79 -17.73 -17.96
C ASP A 405 1.92 -17.94 -19.00
N LYS A 406 3.20 -18.00 -18.57
CA LYS A 406 4.38 -18.21 -19.44
C LYS A 406 4.23 -19.42 -20.38
N ASN A 407 3.78 -20.55 -19.86
CA ASN A 407 3.62 -21.79 -20.65
C ASN A 407 2.56 -21.64 -21.75
N ALA A 408 1.50 -20.86 -21.51
CA ALA A 408 0.47 -20.59 -22.50
C ALA A 408 1.00 -19.69 -23.63
N PHE A 409 1.89 -18.74 -23.31
CA PHE A 409 2.58 -17.93 -24.31
C PHE A 409 3.49 -18.77 -25.22
N GLU A 410 4.29 -19.67 -24.64
CA GLU A 410 5.19 -20.55 -25.40
C GLU A 410 4.44 -21.46 -26.37
N ALA A 411 3.27 -21.97 -25.97
CA ALA A 411 2.45 -22.86 -26.81
C ALA A 411 1.84 -22.17 -28.04
N ASN A 412 1.69 -20.85 -28.03
CA ASN A 412 1.01 -20.10 -29.08
C ASN A 412 1.95 -19.62 -30.20
N LEU A 413 3.26 -19.53 -29.96
CA LEU A 413 4.26 -19.05 -30.91
C LEU A 413 4.85 -20.20 -31.74
N ASN A 414 5.05 -19.95 -33.04
CA ASN A 414 5.73 -20.89 -33.92
C ASN A 414 7.25 -20.86 -33.67
N GLY A 415 7.84 -22.03 -33.39
CA GLY A 415 9.26 -22.18 -33.09
C GLY A 415 9.53 -22.22 -31.59
N ALA A 416 9.58 -23.43 -31.03
CA ALA A 416 9.67 -23.67 -29.58
C ALA A 416 10.89 -22.98 -28.94
N ASP A 417 12.06 -23.01 -29.59
CA ASP A 417 13.27 -22.37 -29.05
C ASP A 417 13.16 -20.84 -29.01
N PHE A 418 12.62 -20.23 -30.07
CA PHE A 418 12.41 -18.78 -30.10
C PHE A 418 11.37 -18.32 -29.07
N ALA A 419 10.25 -19.05 -28.96
CA ALA A 419 9.20 -18.75 -27.99
C ALA A 419 9.74 -18.84 -26.56
N ARG A 420 10.53 -19.89 -26.27
CA ARG A 420 11.22 -20.06 -24.99
C ARG A 420 12.19 -18.92 -24.72
N ASP A 421 13.07 -18.58 -25.66
CA ASP A 421 14.07 -17.52 -25.48
C ASP A 421 13.45 -16.13 -25.23
N LEU A 422 12.37 -15.81 -25.97
CA LEU A 422 11.63 -14.57 -25.80
C LEU A 422 10.88 -14.55 -24.45
N SER A 423 10.27 -15.68 -24.08
CA SER A 423 9.57 -15.80 -22.79
C SER A 423 10.51 -15.74 -21.60
N GLU A 424 11.69 -16.34 -21.71
CA GLU A 424 12.77 -16.23 -20.74
C GLU A 424 13.19 -14.76 -20.57
N ALA A 425 13.38 -14.04 -21.69
CA ALA A 425 13.83 -12.65 -21.66
C ALA A 425 12.89 -11.73 -20.86
N TRP A 426 11.57 -11.81 -21.09
CA TRP A 426 10.62 -10.97 -20.34
C TRP A 426 10.31 -11.51 -18.94
N SER A 427 10.29 -12.83 -18.75
CA SER A 427 9.95 -13.44 -17.45
C SER A 427 11.03 -13.18 -16.40
N VAL A 428 12.31 -13.18 -16.78
CA VAL A 428 13.41 -12.91 -15.85
C VAL A 428 13.34 -11.47 -15.32
N VAL A 429 13.21 -10.47 -16.19
CA VAL A 429 13.09 -9.07 -15.75
C VAL A 429 11.83 -8.83 -14.92
N MET A 430 10.70 -9.42 -15.32
CA MET A 430 9.47 -9.36 -14.54
C MET A 430 9.64 -10.00 -13.16
N HIS A 431 10.30 -11.15 -13.08
CA HIS A 431 10.55 -11.83 -11.80
C HIS A 431 11.38 -10.95 -10.88
N GLU A 432 12.48 -10.39 -11.36
CA GLU A 432 13.35 -9.50 -10.60
C GLU A 432 12.64 -8.22 -10.14
N MET A 433 11.83 -7.61 -10.99
CA MET A 433 11.02 -6.45 -10.61
C MET A 433 9.94 -6.82 -9.58
N LEU A 434 9.27 -7.95 -9.77
CA LEU A 434 8.26 -8.45 -8.83
C LEU A 434 8.86 -8.74 -7.45
N GLN A 435 10.09 -9.26 -7.36
CA GLN A 435 10.78 -9.44 -6.09
C GLN A 435 11.02 -8.09 -5.38
N ARG A 436 11.46 -7.05 -6.11
CA ARG A 436 11.62 -5.69 -5.54
C ARG A 436 10.29 -5.13 -5.03
N LEU A 437 9.21 -5.30 -5.81
CA LEU A 437 7.87 -4.88 -5.40
C LEU A 437 7.39 -5.64 -4.17
N LYS A 438 7.70 -6.93 -4.03
CA LYS A 438 7.39 -7.72 -2.82
C LYS A 438 8.20 -7.27 -1.60
N VAL A 439 9.47 -6.91 -1.78
CA VAL A 439 10.28 -6.29 -0.72
C VAL A 439 9.64 -4.97 -0.27
N LEU A 440 9.20 -4.14 -1.22
CA LEU A 440 8.49 -2.89 -0.94
C LEU A 440 7.14 -3.13 -0.25
N GLN A 441 6.37 -4.13 -0.69
CA GLN A 441 5.11 -4.55 -0.05
C GLN A 441 5.34 -4.93 1.42
N LYS A 442 6.35 -5.76 1.69
CA LYS A 442 6.70 -6.17 3.06
C LYS A 442 7.15 -4.99 3.93
N HIS A 443 7.91 -4.05 3.36
CA HIS A 443 8.34 -2.84 4.06
C HIS A 443 7.14 -1.95 4.40
N ARG A 444 6.21 -1.75 3.45
CA ARG A 444 4.95 -1.04 3.68
C ARG A 444 4.11 -1.71 4.76
N ASP A 445 3.99 -3.03 4.76
CA ASP A 445 3.22 -3.75 5.79
C ASP A 445 3.83 -3.56 7.18
N SER A 446 5.17 -3.59 7.27
CA SER A 446 5.90 -3.25 8.50
C SER A 446 5.64 -1.81 8.95
N TYR A 447 5.54 -0.86 8.00
CA TYR A 447 5.14 0.52 8.28
C TYR A 447 3.71 0.60 8.83
N LEU A 448 2.76 -0.17 8.30
CA LEU A 448 1.37 -0.16 8.79
C LEU A 448 1.27 -0.67 10.23
N GLU A 449 1.99 -1.73 10.58
CA GLU A 449 2.09 -2.23 11.94
C GLU A 449 2.73 -1.19 12.87
N TRP A 450 3.85 -0.60 12.46
CA TRP A 450 4.51 0.46 13.19
C TRP A 450 3.60 1.69 13.37
N ALA A 451 2.87 2.10 12.33
CA ALA A 451 1.97 3.24 12.33
C ALA A 451 0.81 3.03 13.31
N GLN A 452 0.26 1.81 13.39
CA GLN A 452 -0.74 1.48 14.41
C GLN A 452 -0.18 1.64 15.83
N GLU A 453 1.06 1.19 16.05
CA GLU A 453 1.71 1.31 17.36
C GLU A 453 2.05 2.76 17.72
N ALA A 454 2.55 3.53 16.75
CA ALA A 454 2.75 4.97 16.86
C ALA A 454 1.44 5.71 17.18
N GLN A 455 0.34 5.32 16.54
CA GLN A 455 -0.98 5.93 16.78
C GLN A 455 -1.47 5.67 18.21
N LYS A 456 -1.18 4.49 18.78
CA LYS A 456 -1.49 4.21 20.20
C LYS A 456 -0.69 5.11 21.15
N ILE A 457 0.58 5.35 20.87
CA ILE A 457 1.42 6.26 21.66
C ILE A 457 0.88 7.70 21.62
N LEU A 458 0.41 8.14 20.45
CA LEU A 458 -0.17 9.48 20.26
C LEU A 458 -1.61 9.59 20.81
N SER A 459 -2.29 8.47 21.06
CA SER A 459 -3.69 8.44 21.49
C SER A 459 -3.86 8.91 22.94
N VAL A 460 -4.83 9.81 23.15
CA VAL A 460 -5.19 10.28 24.50
C VAL A 460 -5.89 9.17 25.32
N LYS A 461 -6.55 8.22 24.65
CA LYS A 461 -7.33 7.16 25.30
C LYS A 461 -6.47 6.05 25.89
N GLU A 462 -5.26 5.88 25.37
CA GLU A 462 -4.32 4.84 25.79
C GLU A 462 -3.51 5.26 27.04
N PRO A 463 -3.01 4.29 27.83
CA PRO A 463 -2.15 4.56 28.97
C PRO A 463 -0.81 5.15 28.53
N ARG A 464 -0.15 5.86 29.45
CA ARG A 464 1.17 6.49 29.21
C ARG A 464 2.20 5.43 28.82
N CYS A 465 2.92 5.65 27.72
CA CYS A 465 4.01 4.76 27.31
C CYS A 465 5.30 5.07 28.09
N SER A 466 6.23 4.12 28.16
CA SER A 466 7.58 4.39 28.68
C SER A 466 8.41 5.18 27.68
N PHE A 467 9.37 5.96 28.16
CA PHE A 467 10.32 6.69 27.31
C PHE A 467 11.16 5.74 26.43
N GLU A 468 11.56 4.57 26.95
CA GLU A 468 12.26 3.54 26.18
C GLU A 468 11.43 3.03 24.99
N LYS A 469 10.13 2.84 25.18
CA LYS A 469 9.22 2.43 24.10
C LYS A 469 9.11 3.53 23.03
N LEU A 470 9.01 4.80 23.44
CA LEU A 470 9.02 5.93 22.50
C LEU A 470 10.34 6.02 21.73
N LEU A 471 11.48 5.85 22.40
CA LEU A 471 12.81 5.84 21.77
C LEU A 471 12.92 4.74 20.72
N ARG A 472 12.45 3.52 21.02
CA ARG A 472 12.42 2.41 20.07
C ARG A 472 11.56 2.72 18.84
N VAL A 473 10.33 3.20 19.06
CA VAL A 473 9.39 3.53 17.96
C VAL A 473 9.91 4.70 17.13
N ALA A 474 10.51 5.72 17.74
CA ALA A 474 11.14 6.85 17.06
C ALA A 474 12.39 6.42 16.26
N GLY A 475 13.18 5.47 16.78
CA GLY A 475 14.30 4.88 16.06
C GLY A 475 13.86 4.13 14.80
N GLN A 476 12.79 3.32 14.90
CA GLN A 476 12.20 2.64 13.75
C GLN A 476 11.63 3.63 12.72
N ALA A 477 11.17 4.80 13.16
CA ALA A 477 10.64 5.85 12.28
C ALA A 477 11.66 6.38 11.25
N THR A 478 12.96 6.09 11.41
CA THR A 478 14.00 6.46 10.43
C THR A 478 13.96 5.61 9.16
N ALA A 479 13.38 4.40 9.23
CA ALA A 479 13.25 3.48 8.11
C ALA A 479 12.02 3.77 7.22
N TYR A 480 11.21 4.78 7.55
CA TYR A 480 9.95 5.10 6.88
C TYR A 480 9.95 6.52 6.31
N PRO A 481 9.03 6.83 5.36
CA PRO A 481 8.99 8.14 4.71
C PRO A 481 8.89 9.30 5.71
N PRO A 482 9.83 10.27 5.70
CA PRO A 482 9.87 11.38 6.65
C PRO A 482 8.71 12.39 6.49
N GLU A 483 8.07 12.43 5.32
CA GLU A 483 6.92 13.27 4.99
C GLU A 483 5.62 12.75 5.62
N ALA A 484 5.59 11.48 6.02
CA ALA A 484 4.40 10.90 6.61
C ALA A 484 4.06 11.60 7.94
N GLU A 485 2.84 12.12 8.05
CA GLU A 485 2.38 12.92 9.19
C GLU A 485 2.62 12.22 10.55
N ILE A 486 2.39 10.90 10.60
CA ILE A 486 2.60 10.11 11.82
C ILE A 486 4.08 9.99 12.20
N VAL A 487 4.99 9.92 11.22
CA VAL A 487 6.45 9.91 11.42
C VAL A 487 6.89 11.23 12.03
N GLN A 488 6.42 12.35 11.46
CA GLN A 488 6.72 13.69 11.98
C GLN A 488 6.22 13.89 13.42
N LYS A 489 5.00 13.44 13.71
CA LYS A 489 4.43 13.52 15.07
C LYS A 489 5.23 12.73 16.10
N ILE A 490 5.64 11.49 15.77
CA ILE A 490 6.46 10.68 16.67
C ILE A 490 7.85 11.28 16.88
N ARG A 491 8.51 11.75 15.81
CA ARG A 491 9.83 12.39 15.90
C ARG A 491 9.78 13.65 16.77
N SER A 492 8.79 14.51 16.56
CA SER A 492 8.58 15.72 17.37
C SER A 492 8.28 15.40 18.84
N LEU A 493 7.45 14.38 19.11
CA LEU A 493 7.18 13.93 20.49
C LEU A 493 8.46 13.41 21.16
N HIS A 494 9.25 12.61 20.46
CA HIS A 494 10.53 12.09 20.95
C HIS A 494 11.51 13.22 21.27
N GLU A 495 11.69 14.19 20.37
CA GLU A 495 12.57 15.34 20.58
C GLU A 495 12.16 16.16 21.82
N ARG A 496 10.87 16.50 21.94
CA ARG A 496 10.35 17.21 23.12
C ARG A 496 10.52 16.42 24.42
N CYS A 497 10.35 15.10 24.38
CA CYS A 497 10.57 14.24 25.54
C CYS A 497 12.04 14.18 25.92
N LEU A 498 12.94 14.07 24.93
CA LEU A 498 14.37 14.04 25.13
C LEU A 498 14.86 15.36 25.74
N GLU A 499 14.45 16.50 25.19
CA GLU A 499 14.78 17.83 25.71
C GLU A 499 14.28 18.01 27.15
N TRP A 500 13.04 17.60 27.45
CA TRP A 500 12.53 17.68 28.81
C TRP A 500 13.28 16.76 29.78
N CYS A 501 13.61 15.53 29.35
CA CYS A 501 14.36 14.58 30.19
C CYS A 501 15.78 15.08 30.45
N THR A 502 16.48 15.62 29.45
CA THR A 502 17.83 16.18 29.65
C THR A 502 17.79 17.40 30.56
N LYS A 503 16.86 18.34 30.33
CA LYS A 503 16.64 19.52 31.19
C LYS A 503 16.31 19.13 32.63
N THR A 504 15.51 18.10 32.85
CA THR A 504 15.14 17.65 34.20
C THR A 504 16.29 16.91 34.87
N ARG A 505 17.02 16.07 34.12
CA ARG A 505 18.19 15.35 34.62
C ARG A 505 19.30 16.31 35.05
N THR A 506 19.57 17.37 34.28
CA THR A 506 20.59 18.36 34.66
C THR A 506 20.20 19.08 35.95
N ILE A 507 18.92 19.37 36.17
CA ILE A 507 18.41 19.96 37.40
C ILE A 507 18.51 18.99 38.58
N ILE A 508 18.16 17.72 38.41
CA ILE A 508 18.27 16.70 39.47
C ILE A 508 19.72 16.44 39.85
N SER A 509 20.63 16.42 38.87
CA SER A 509 22.05 16.20 39.10
C SER A 509 22.81 17.47 39.51
N SER A 510 22.25 18.66 39.30
CA SER A 510 22.86 19.89 39.79
C SER A 510 22.72 19.97 41.31
N SER A 511 23.76 20.46 41.99
CA SER A 511 23.71 20.77 43.43
C SER A 511 22.82 21.99 43.75
N ASP A 512 22.22 22.61 42.74
CA ASP A 512 21.40 23.81 42.88
C ASP A 512 19.96 23.43 43.21
N ASN A 513 19.44 24.01 44.30
CA ASN A 513 18.05 23.82 44.67
C ASN A 513 17.10 24.59 43.73
N ILE A 514 15.93 24.01 43.45
CA ILE A 514 14.87 24.65 42.66
C ILE A 514 13.69 25.04 43.54
N THR A 515 13.01 26.14 43.21
CA THR A 515 11.79 26.52 43.95
C THR A 515 10.65 25.53 43.67
N LEU A 516 9.76 25.32 44.65
CA LEU A 516 8.57 24.49 44.47
C LEU A 516 7.69 24.91 43.30
N GLU A 517 7.60 26.22 43.01
CA GLU A 517 6.81 26.69 41.88
C GLU A 517 7.42 26.28 40.54
N LYS A 518 8.75 26.42 40.39
CA LYS A 518 9.47 25.94 39.21
C LYS A 518 9.36 24.42 39.07
N ALA A 519 9.45 23.67 40.17
CA ALA A 519 9.29 22.22 40.18
C ALA A 519 7.88 21.77 39.75
N LYS A 520 6.81 22.49 40.16
CA LYS A 520 5.44 22.22 39.69
C LYS A 520 5.27 22.48 38.20
N VAL A 521 5.85 23.56 37.68
CA VAL A 521 5.79 23.88 36.24
C VAL A 521 6.49 22.78 35.44
N LEU A 522 7.68 22.32 35.86
CA LEU A 522 8.38 21.22 35.21
C LEU A 522 7.61 19.90 35.26
N LEU A 523 6.92 19.62 36.38
CA LEU A 523 6.02 18.46 36.47
C LEU A 523 4.85 18.54 35.51
N ASP A 524 4.21 19.71 35.38
CA ASP A 524 3.10 19.92 34.44
C ASP A 524 3.57 19.81 32.98
N GLU A 525 4.74 20.38 32.63
CA GLU A 525 5.40 20.19 31.33
C GLU A 525 5.61 18.71 31.03
N GLY A 526 6.15 17.93 31.99
CA GLY A 526 6.40 16.49 31.83
C GLY A 526 5.12 15.66 31.75
N ASP A 527 4.10 16.00 32.55
CA ASP A 527 2.81 15.30 32.53
C ASP A 527 2.06 15.54 31.21
N LYS A 528 2.20 16.71 30.59
CA LYS A 528 1.65 17.03 29.26
C LYS A 528 2.27 16.22 28.12
N LEU A 529 3.50 15.73 28.28
CA LEU A 529 4.14 14.86 27.28
C LEU A 529 3.50 13.46 27.23
N ARG A 530 2.74 13.07 28.27
CA ARG A 530 2.07 11.76 28.40
C ARG A 530 3.00 10.54 28.27
N VAL A 531 4.30 10.73 28.50
CA VAL A 531 5.32 9.68 28.49
C VAL A 531 5.87 9.52 29.91
N SER A 532 6.01 8.27 30.36
CA SER A 532 6.62 7.93 31.64
C SER A 532 8.13 7.83 31.47
N SER A 533 8.87 8.72 32.14
CA SER A 533 10.32 8.64 32.30
C SER A 533 10.71 8.53 33.79
N ASP A 534 11.94 8.12 34.04
CA ASP A 534 12.43 8.01 35.42
C ASP A 534 12.68 9.39 36.03
N GLU A 535 13.08 10.37 35.23
CA GLU A 535 13.20 11.78 35.62
C GLU A 535 11.86 12.32 36.14
N LEU A 536 10.74 11.98 35.48
CA LEU A 536 9.40 12.39 35.93
C LEU A 536 9.00 11.72 37.25
N LYS A 537 9.40 10.47 37.47
CA LYS A 537 9.17 9.78 38.75
C LYS A 537 10.02 10.41 39.85
N MET A 538 11.30 10.67 39.59
CA MET A 538 12.22 11.31 40.53
C MET A 538 11.74 12.70 40.93
N LEU A 539 11.45 13.57 39.96
CA LEU A 539 10.95 14.93 40.23
C LEU A 539 9.63 14.90 41.03
N ARG A 540 8.74 13.94 40.74
CA ARG A 540 7.49 13.76 41.50
C ARG A 540 7.76 13.34 42.94
N ASN A 541 8.77 12.51 43.19
CA ASN A 541 9.17 12.11 44.54
C ASN A 541 9.80 13.28 45.30
N GLU A 542 10.66 14.07 44.66
CA GLU A 542 11.25 15.28 45.25
C GLU A 542 10.17 16.31 45.65
N VAL A 543 9.19 16.56 44.77
CA VAL A 543 8.07 17.46 45.08
C VAL A 543 7.20 16.90 46.21
N LYS A 544 7.03 15.58 46.31
CA LYS A 544 6.35 14.95 47.46
C LYS A 544 7.15 15.14 48.74
N GLY A 545 8.47 14.96 48.70
CA GLY A 545 9.39 15.21 49.82
C GLY A 545 9.27 16.64 50.34
N ALA A 546 9.36 17.63 49.45
CA ALA A 546 9.22 19.04 49.80
C ALA A 546 7.84 19.39 50.38
N LYS A 547 6.76 18.83 49.82
CA LYS A 547 5.41 19.00 50.39
C LYS A 547 5.28 18.36 51.78
N ALA A 548 5.89 17.20 51.99
CA ALA A 548 5.89 16.53 53.30
C ALA A 548 6.66 17.36 54.34
N TRP A 549 7.81 17.90 53.97
CA TRP A 549 8.57 18.85 54.80
C TRP A 549 7.75 20.10 55.12
N LEU A 550 7.11 20.73 54.13
CA LEU A 550 6.24 21.89 54.35
C LEU A 550 5.12 21.59 55.35
N ASN A 551 4.53 20.40 55.27
CA ASN A 551 3.51 19.96 56.23
C ASN A 551 4.08 19.68 57.63
N ARG A 552 5.38 19.38 57.77
CA ARG A 552 6.04 19.30 59.08
C ARG A 552 6.26 20.69 59.67
N VAL A 553 6.73 21.64 58.87
CA VAL A 553 6.89 23.07 59.27
C VAL A 553 5.55 23.67 59.73
N LYS A 554 4.45 23.40 59.02
CA LYS A 554 3.12 23.88 59.44
C LYS A 554 2.65 23.25 60.76
N ARG A 555 3.05 22.00 61.03
CA ARG A 555 2.66 21.28 62.26
C ARG A 555 3.49 21.66 63.48
N SER A 556 4.71 22.15 63.30
CA SER A 556 5.54 22.60 64.42
C SER A 556 5.05 23.89 65.07
N LYS A 557 4.13 24.63 64.42
CA LYS A 557 3.49 25.86 64.95
C LYS A 557 4.51 26.88 65.47
N ILE A 558 5.57 27.09 64.70
CA ILE A 558 6.69 27.99 65.04
C ILE A 558 6.21 29.41 65.35
N ASP A 559 5.13 29.86 64.71
CA ASP A 559 4.51 31.17 64.94
C ASP A 559 3.92 31.35 66.36
N GLN A 560 3.74 30.26 67.11
CA GLN A 560 3.20 30.26 68.48
C GLN A 560 4.30 30.17 69.55
N GLY A 561 5.59 30.16 69.15
CA GLY A 561 6.73 30.16 70.07
C GLY A 561 6.91 28.91 70.94
N ALA A 562 6.19 27.82 70.63
CA ALA A 562 6.15 26.60 71.43
C ALA A 562 7.14 25.50 70.98
N THR A 563 7.99 25.78 69.99
CA THR A 563 8.93 24.83 69.39
C THR A 563 10.33 24.97 69.99
N LEU A 564 11.01 23.85 70.30
CA LEU A 564 12.40 23.88 70.76
C LEU A 564 13.33 24.31 69.61
N ALA A 565 14.40 25.05 69.94
CA ALA A 565 15.37 25.48 68.93
C ALA A 565 15.96 24.29 68.15
N SER A 566 16.22 23.17 68.82
CA SER A 566 16.71 21.92 68.21
C SER A 566 15.76 21.38 67.13
N ASP A 567 14.45 21.44 67.35
CA ASP A 567 13.47 20.95 66.37
C ASP A 567 13.40 21.83 65.12
N VAL A 568 13.68 23.14 65.28
CA VAL A 568 13.76 24.08 64.15
C VAL A 568 15.10 23.91 63.41
N GLU A 569 16.20 23.66 64.12
CA GLU A 569 17.50 23.30 63.54
C GLU A 569 17.39 22.03 62.69
N ASP A 570 16.75 20.97 63.22
CA ASP A 570 16.41 19.74 62.51
C ASP A 570 15.59 19.98 61.22
N LEU A 571 14.66 20.94 61.25
CA LEU A 571 13.85 21.29 60.08
C LEU A 571 14.65 22.03 59.02
N ILE A 572 15.68 22.80 59.42
CA ILE A 572 16.59 23.48 58.50
C ILE A 572 17.56 22.48 57.87
N GLU A 573 18.14 21.56 58.66
CA GLU A 573 19.03 20.52 58.13
C GLU A 573 18.31 19.63 57.12
N LYS A 574 17.09 19.17 57.46
CA LYS A 574 16.23 18.41 56.54
C LYS A 574 15.75 19.23 55.33
N HIS A 575 15.81 20.56 55.37
CA HIS A 575 15.51 21.41 54.21
C HIS A 575 16.70 21.49 53.26
N ASP A 576 17.92 21.61 53.79
CA ASP A 576 19.15 21.68 53.01
C ASP A 576 19.42 20.37 52.21
N GLU A 577 18.88 19.23 52.66
CA GLU A 577 18.89 17.95 51.94
C GLU A 577 17.90 17.89 50.75
N LEU A 578 16.93 18.80 50.64
CA LEU A 578 15.91 18.76 49.60
C LEU A 578 16.38 19.44 48.31
N LEU A 579 16.17 18.76 47.17
CA LEU A 579 16.34 19.37 45.85
C LEU A 579 15.33 20.52 45.63
N VAL A 580 14.10 20.36 46.12
CA VAL A 580 13.02 21.35 45.97
C VAL A 580 12.96 22.23 47.21
N SER A 581 13.43 23.47 47.09
CA SER A 581 13.53 24.45 48.15
C SER A 581 12.29 25.35 48.30
N MET A 582 12.04 25.76 49.54
CA MET A 582 10.99 26.67 49.97
C MET A 582 11.61 27.88 50.69
N PRO A 583 12.14 28.86 49.93
CA PRO A 583 12.97 29.92 50.50
C PRO A 583 12.25 30.77 51.55
N GLU A 584 10.96 31.05 51.35
CA GLU A 584 10.17 31.86 52.31
C GLU A 584 9.97 31.15 53.66
N GLU A 585 9.74 29.83 53.64
CA GLU A 585 9.58 29.05 54.88
C GLU A 585 10.93 28.83 55.56
N LEU A 586 12.00 28.60 54.79
CA LEU A 586 13.36 28.57 55.32
C LEU A 586 13.75 29.88 56.01
N LYS A 587 13.37 31.03 55.42
CA LYS A 587 13.61 32.35 56.00
C LYS A 587 12.89 32.51 57.34
N LYS A 588 11.65 32.03 57.47
CA LYS A 588 10.91 32.03 58.73
C LYS A 588 11.58 31.14 59.78
N LEU A 589 11.98 29.92 59.40
CA LEU A 589 12.72 29.00 60.28
C LEU A 589 14.03 29.62 60.79
N LYS A 590 14.85 30.19 59.88
CA LYS A 590 16.10 30.87 60.24
C LYS A 590 15.86 32.08 61.14
N HIS A 591 14.76 32.80 60.95
CA HIS A 591 14.40 33.91 61.83
C HIS A 591 13.95 33.45 63.23
N ALA A 592 13.26 32.30 63.32
CA ALA A 592 12.80 31.73 64.58
C ALA A 592 13.94 31.25 65.50
N ILE A 593 15.12 30.96 64.96
CA ILE A 593 16.32 30.54 65.73
C ILE A 593 17.26 31.72 66.00
N LYS A 594 17.06 32.87 65.33
CA LYS A 594 17.90 34.05 65.53
C LYS A 594 17.65 34.65 66.92
N GLY A 595 18.48 34.26 67.87
CA GLY A 595 18.37 34.68 69.27
C GLY A 595 18.72 36.15 69.47
N TYR A 596 17.77 36.92 69.99
CA TYR A 596 17.96 38.29 70.43
C TYR A 596 18.02 38.34 71.96
N CYS A 597 18.36 39.50 72.53
CA CYS A 597 18.42 39.74 73.97
C CYS A 597 19.45 38.87 74.72
N ILE A 598 19.62 39.14 76.02
CA ILE A 598 20.45 38.33 76.93
C ILE A 598 19.90 36.91 77.14
N CYS A 599 18.60 36.71 76.98
CA CYS A 599 17.95 35.41 77.14
C CYS A 599 18.10 34.51 75.91
N ARG A 600 18.67 35.03 74.81
CA ARG A 600 18.87 34.33 73.53
C ARG A 600 17.60 33.74 72.90
N ARG A 601 16.43 34.28 73.27
CA ARG A 601 15.14 33.90 72.66
C ARG A 601 14.87 34.73 71.40
N PRO A 602 14.06 34.23 70.45
CA PRO A 602 13.67 34.98 69.26
C PRO A 602 12.82 36.22 69.60
N TYR A 603 12.48 37.01 68.59
CA TYR A 603 11.64 38.21 68.74
C TYR A 603 10.30 37.89 69.42
N GLU A 604 10.00 38.55 70.53
CA GLU A 604 8.76 38.32 71.30
C GLU A 604 8.29 39.63 71.96
N GLY A 605 7.15 40.18 71.51
CA GLY A 605 6.54 41.36 72.11
C GLY A 605 7.40 42.64 72.02
N PHE A 606 7.39 43.45 73.08
CA PHE A 606 8.12 44.72 73.14
C PHE A 606 9.63 44.51 73.30
N MET A 607 10.42 45.06 72.38
CA MET A 607 11.89 45.06 72.41
C MET A 607 12.46 46.47 72.24
N ILE A 608 13.61 46.73 72.87
CA ILE A 608 14.33 48.01 72.80
C ILE A 608 15.78 47.78 72.34
N GLY A 609 16.27 48.65 71.46
CA GLY A 609 17.64 48.66 70.96
C GLY A 609 18.58 49.44 71.90
N CYS A 610 19.79 48.94 72.10
CA CYS A 610 20.84 49.62 72.88
C CYS A 610 21.65 50.58 72.01
N ASP A 611 21.71 51.87 72.35
CA ASP A 611 22.48 52.89 71.60
C ASP A 611 24.01 52.74 71.70
N GLY A 612 24.48 51.81 72.54
CA GLY A 612 25.92 51.57 72.74
C GLY A 612 26.46 50.39 71.93
N CYS A 613 25.62 49.41 71.58
CA CYS A 613 26.05 48.20 70.88
C CYS A 613 25.05 47.71 69.82
N ASP A 614 23.98 48.47 69.56
CA ASP A 614 22.94 48.20 68.57
C ASP A 614 22.23 46.83 68.69
N GLU A 615 22.36 46.17 69.85
CA GLU A 615 21.69 44.91 70.16
C GLU A 615 20.27 45.14 70.70
N TRP A 616 19.36 44.23 70.38
CA TRP A 616 17.94 44.29 70.76
C TRP A 616 17.64 43.42 71.98
N TYR A 617 16.85 43.95 72.91
CA TYR A 617 16.52 43.29 74.17
C TYR A 617 15.02 43.29 74.43
N HIS A 618 14.45 42.15 74.86
CA HIS A 618 13.05 42.10 75.31
C HIS A 618 12.90 42.96 76.56
N GLY A 619 11.91 43.84 76.57
CA GLY A 619 11.68 44.72 77.72
C GLY A 619 11.58 43.94 79.04
N ARG A 620 10.90 42.79 79.04
CA ARG A 620 10.81 41.90 80.21
C ARG A 620 12.18 41.39 80.69
N CYS A 621 13.08 41.04 79.78
CA CYS A 621 14.39 40.46 80.14
C CYS A 621 15.36 41.48 80.74
N ILE A 622 15.17 42.76 80.44
CA ILE A 622 15.98 43.87 80.98
C ILE A 622 15.20 44.70 82.02
N GLY A 623 13.97 44.29 82.37
CA GLY A 623 13.11 44.99 83.33
C GLY A 623 12.55 46.33 82.85
N VAL A 624 12.51 46.59 81.54
CA VAL A 624 11.98 47.83 80.95
C VAL A 624 10.59 47.58 80.36
N SER A 625 9.60 48.31 80.85
CA SER A 625 8.26 48.31 80.24
C SER A 625 8.18 49.25 79.03
N GLU A 626 7.23 49.01 78.15
CA GLU A 626 6.98 49.84 76.96
C GLU A 626 6.76 51.34 77.33
N SER A 627 6.06 51.60 78.44
CA SER A 627 5.84 52.96 78.97
C SER A 627 7.11 53.64 79.52
N GLN A 628 8.11 52.87 79.94
CA GLN A 628 9.40 53.40 80.40
C GLN A 628 10.33 53.66 79.21
N ALA A 629 10.29 52.80 78.20
CA ALA A 629 11.03 52.98 76.96
C ALA A 629 10.59 54.24 76.20
N GLY A 630 9.28 54.50 76.12
CA GLY A 630 8.77 55.72 75.47
C GLY A 630 9.18 57.04 76.15
N ARG A 631 9.67 56.99 77.40
CA ARG A 631 10.20 58.15 78.15
C ARG A 631 11.72 58.21 78.15
N CYS A 632 12.40 57.27 77.52
CA CYS A 632 13.85 57.17 77.50
C CYS A 632 14.37 57.54 76.11
N GLU A 633 15.03 58.69 75.96
CA GLU A 633 15.60 59.11 74.67
C GLU A 633 16.79 58.23 74.24
N LYS A 634 17.53 57.65 75.20
CA LYS A 634 18.68 56.77 74.95
C LYS A 634 18.72 55.62 75.94
N TYR A 635 18.72 54.39 75.45
CA TYR A 635 18.86 53.18 76.26
C TYR A 635 20.25 52.55 76.10
N LEU A 636 20.93 52.33 77.22
CA LEU A 636 22.19 51.59 77.27
C LEU A 636 21.98 50.27 78.02
N CYS A 637 22.32 49.15 77.38
CA CYS A 637 22.25 47.84 78.02
C CYS A 637 23.26 47.73 79.18
N ILE A 638 23.07 46.74 80.06
CA ILE A 638 23.91 46.55 81.24
C ILE A 638 25.41 46.41 80.89
N ARG A 639 25.73 45.79 79.75
CA ARG A 639 27.12 45.66 79.27
C ARG A 639 27.73 47.03 78.94
N CYS A 640 27.01 47.86 78.18
CA CYS A 640 27.46 49.19 77.80
C CYS A 640 27.52 50.14 79.00
N SER A 641 26.57 50.03 79.94
CA SER A 641 26.53 50.82 81.17
C SER A 641 27.71 50.52 82.10
N VAL A 642 28.01 49.24 82.33
CA VAL A 642 29.18 48.82 83.13
C VAL A 642 30.48 49.23 82.46
N ALA A 643 30.61 49.04 81.14
CA ALA A 643 31.81 49.45 80.41
C ALA A 643 32.07 50.97 80.50
N LYS A 644 31.02 51.80 80.43
CA LYS A 644 31.13 53.26 80.61
C LYS A 644 31.61 53.61 82.02
N THR A 645 31.07 52.95 83.04
CA THR A 645 31.44 53.17 84.45
C THR A 645 32.87 52.74 84.76
N PHE A 646 33.31 51.59 84.21
CA PHE A 646 34.67 51.09 84.36
C PHE A 646 35.71 52.02 83.71
N LYS A 647 35.43 52.52 82.50
CA LYS A 647 36.29 53.52 81.84
C LYS A 647 36.43 54.79 82.67
N GLY A 648 35.34 55.29 83.26
CA GLY A 648 35.39 56.47 84.14
C GLY A 648 36.24 56.22 85.40
N SER A 649 36.08 55.05 86.02
CA SER A 649 36.86 54.67 87.22
C SER A 649 38.35 54.51 86.91
N GLY A 650 38.69 53.88 85.78
CA GLY A 650 40.07 53.73 85.32
C GLY A 650 40.76 55.07 85.04
N GLN A 651 40.03 56.05 84.49
CA GLN A 651 40.54 57.41 84.27
C GLN A 651 40.88 58.12 85.60
N CYS A 652 40.07 57.92 86.64
CA CYS A 652 40.33 58.49 87.97
C CYS A 652 41.61 57.91 88.60
N VAL A 653 41.78 56.59 88.54
CA VAL A 653 42.99 55.90 89.04
C VAL A 653 44.25 56.36 88.28
N ALA A 654 44.15 56.50 86.96
CA ALA A 654 45.25 57.02 86.14
C ALA A 654 45.62 58.48 86.47
N GLY A 655 44.67 59.28 86.98
CA GLY A 655 44.92 60.62 87.50
C GLY A 655 45.74 60.61 88.79
N ILE A 656 45.40 59.73 89.73
CA ILE A 656 46.10 59.59 91.02
C ILE A 656 47.54 59.11 90.80
N ILE A 657 47.74 58.10 89.96
CA ILE A 657 49.08 57.55 89.66
C ILE A 657 50.01 58.63 89.08
N ARG A 658 49.52 59.46 88.15
CA ARG A 658 50.31 60.57 87.56
C ARG A 658 50.75 61.61 88.59
N LYS A 659 49.94 61.84 89.64
CA LYS A 659 50.27 62.76 90.73
C LYS A 659 51.41 62.23 91.60
N TRP A 660 51.42 60.92 91.88
CA TRP A 660 52.42 60.29 92.74
C TRP A 660 53.77 60.04 92.05
N THR A 661 53.78 59.94 90.72
CA THR A 661 55.01 59.69 89.93
C THR A 661 55.62 60.97 89.33
N SER A 662 55.13 62.14 89.73
CA SER A 662 55.63 63.45 89.28
C SER A 662 57.07 63.70 89.75
N THR A 663 58.01 63.69 88.81
CA THR A 663 59.46 63.90 89.03
C THR A 663 59.80 65.27 89.60
N LYS A 664 58.94 66.28 89.36
CA LYS A 664 59.13 67.66 89.84
C LYS A 664 58.88 67.79 91.33
N ASP A 665 57.85 67.12 91.85
CA ASP A 665 57.49 67.14 93.27
C ASP A 665 58.48 66.32 94.11
N MET A 666 58.96 65.20 93.57
CA MET A 666 60.01 64.38 94.18
C MET A 666 61.36 65.12 94.33
N LYS A 667 61.78 65.91 93.32
CA LYS A 667 63.01 66.72 93.41
C LYS A 667 62.93 67.78 94.51
N LYS A 668 61.76 68.43 94.66
CA LYS A 668 61.55 69.50 95.65
C LYS A 668 61.63 68.97 97.09
N ALA A 669 61.07 67.78 97.34
CA ALA A 669 61.15 67.10 98.63
C ALA A 669 62.60 66.71 99.00
N ARG A 670 63.36 66.15 98.04
CA ARG A 670 64.77 65.78 98.27
C ARG A 670 65.68 66.97 98.56
N GLN A 671 65.43 68.13 97.94
CA GLN A 671 66.23 69.33 98.12
C GLN A 671 66.04 69.95 99.52
N ALA A 672 64.82 69.90 100.07
CA ALA A 672 64.54 70.35 101.44
C ALA A 672 65.26 69.48 102.49
N GLU A 673 65.28 68.16 102.31
CA GLU A 673 65.97 67.23 103.21
C GLU A 673 67.50 67.45 103.20
N SER A 674 68.09 67.66 102.01
CA SER A 674 69.52 67.93 101.85
C SER A 674 69.97 69.21 102.55
N GLN A 675 69.18 70.29 102.47
CA GLN A 675 69.48 71.55 103.17
C GLN A 675 69.44 71.38 104.70
N LYS A 676 68.52 70.56 105.22
CA LYS A 676 68.42 70.26 106.65
C LYS A 676 69.65 69.49 107.14
N HIS A 677 70.11 68.52 106.36
CA HIS A 677 71.31 67.75 106.65
C HIS A 677 72.58 68.62 106.65
N GLN A 678 72.77 69.50 105.66
CA GLN A 678 73.93 70.40 105.60
C GLN A 678 74.02 71.35 106.80
N ARG A 679 72.88 71.82 107.34
CA ARG A 679 72.86 72.66 108.55
C ARG A 679 73.36 71.89 109.78
N LYS A 680 73.05 70.60 109.89
CA LYS A 680 73.51 69.75 111.00
C LYS A 680 75.02 69.51 110.91
N VAL A 681 75.53 69.18 109.73
CA VAL A 681 76.97 68.94 109.50
C VAL A 681 77.81 70.16 109.86
N ARG A 682 77.39 71.37 109.45
CA ARG A 682 78.12 72.61 109.81
C ARG A 682 78.21 72.89 111.30
N LYS A 683 77.20 72.47 112.08
CA LYS A 683 77.21 72.60 113.53
C LYS A 683 78.25 71.64 114.13
N GLU A 684 78.21 70.38 113.71
CA GLU A 684 79.13 69.35 114.22
C GLU A 684 80.60 69.65 113.87
N CYS A 685 80.90 70.17 112.67
CA CYS A 685 82.27 70.59 112.32
C CYS A 685 82.83 71.68 113.25
N LYS A 686 82.01 72.67 113.65
CA LYS A 686 82.45 73.74 114.57
C LYS A 686 82.72 73.20 115.97
N ASP A 687 81.92 72.23 116.43
CA ASP A 687 82.11 71.59 117.73
C ASP A 687 83.42 70.76 117.73
N ILE A 688 83.76 70.11 116.61
CA ILE A 688 85.03 69.37 116.45
C ILE A 688 86.24 70.31 116.51
N GLU A 689 86.27 71.40 115.74
CA GLU A 689 87.39 72.38 115.77
C GLU A 689 87.63 72.93 117.19
N LYS A 690 86.55 73.18 117.93
CA LYS A 690 86.63 73.62 119.34
C LYS A 690 87.28 72.55 120.22
N HIS A 691 86.89 71.29 120.07
CA HIS A 691 87.48 70.19 120.84
C HIS A 691 88.95 69.93 120.46
N GLU A 692 89.32 70.05 119.18
CA GLU A 692 90.70 69.92 118.73
C GLU A 692 91.61 71.00 119.36
N SER A 693 91.13 72.25 119.42
CA SER A 693 91.85 73.35 120.08
C SER A 693 92.08 73.07 121.57
N GLN A 694 91.06 72.56 122.27
CA GLN A 694 91.16 72.17 123.68
C GLN A 694 92.15 71.02 123.91
N ILE A 695 92.22 70.05 122.99
CA ILE A 695 93.18 68.95 123.06
C ILE A 695 94.62 69.45 122.89
N GLN A 696 94.87 70.38 121.95
CA GLN A 696 96.20 70.98 121.78
C GLN A 696 96.68 71.72 123.04
N GLU A 697 95.80 72.50 123.67
CA GLU A 697 96.10 73.17 124.96
C GLU A 697 96.45 72.16 126.06
N ALA A 698 95.67 71.09 126.18
CA ALA A 698 95.91 70.04 127.17
C ALA A 698 97.24 69.30 126.91
N GLN A 699 97.60 69.05 125.66
CA GLN A 699 98.88 68.43 125.27
C GLN A 699 100.08 69.33 125.58
N GLN A 700 99.99 70.64 125.33
CA GLN A 700 101.05 71.59 125.70
C GLN A 700 101.24 71.63 127.23
N THR A 701 100.15 71.58 127.99
CA THR A 701 100.19 71.57 129.46
C THR A 701 100.86 70.29 129.99
N LEU A 702 100.55 69.12 129.39
CA LEU A 702 101.20 67.85 129.71
C LEU A 702 102.71 67.87 129.43
N ALA A 703 103.14 68.43 128.30
CA ALA A 703 104.56 68.53 127.95
C ALA A 703 105.35 69.42 128.92
N LEU A 704 104.74 70.48 129.45
CA LEU A 704 105.34 71.32 130.49
C LEU A 704 105.50 70.56 131.82
N LEU A 705 104.49 69.76 132.21
CA LEU A 705 104.53 68.95 133.42
C LEU A 705 105.56 67.80 133.33
N GLU A 706 105.76 67.22 132.15
CA GLU A 706 106.79 66.20 131.93
C GLU A 706 108.22 66.77 132.04
N ARG A 707 108.44 68.01 131.57
CA ARG A 707 109.73 68.71 131.74
C ARG A 707 110.02 69.08 133.20
N ALA A 708 109.00 69.34 134.01
CA ALA A 708 109.15 69.64 135.44
C ALA A 708 109.50 68.42 136.32
N LYS A 709 109.44 67.19 135.78
CA LYS A 709 109.67 65.94 136.53
C LYS A 709 111.13 65.44 136.49
N VAL A 710 111.95 65.96 135.59
CA VAL A 710 113.37 65.62 135.43
C VAL A 710 114.21 66.68 136.16
N GLY A 711 114.51 66.44 137.43
CA GLY A 711 115.20 67.42 138.28
C GLY A 711 116.69 67.56 138.01
N GLU A 712 117.09 68.69 137.43
CA GLU A 712 118.34 69.42 137.73
C GLU A 712 118.01 70.93 137.77
N ILE A 713 118.45 71.59 138.85
CA ILE A 713 118.44 73.06 139.15
C ILE A 713 117.29 73.62 140.04
N ASP A 714 117.71 73.91 141.28
CA ASP A 714 117.62 75.12 142.13
C ASP A 714 116.38 76.08 142.10
N PRO A 715 115.69 76.30 143.25
CA PRO A 715 114.50 77.16 143.40
C PRO A 715 114.68 78.70 143.39
N SER A 716 115.60 79.31 142.64
CA SER A 716 115.83 80.77 142.70
C SER A 716 115.91 81.55 141.37
N LEU A 717 115.42 81.01 140.24
CA LEU A 717 115.30 81.78 139.00
C LEU A 717 113.83 82.10 138.67
N ALA A 718 113.44 83.30 139.09
CA ALA A 718 112.52 84.24 138.43
C ALA A 718 111.12 83.67 138.07
N ARG A 719 110.05 83.91 138.85
CA ARG A 719 109.45 85.25 139.05
C ARG A 719 109.84 86.24 137.96
N GLN A 720 109.09 86.24 136.86
CA GLN A 720 108.76 87.45 136.11
C GLN A 720 107.55 87.19 135.21
N ASP A 721 106.54 88.04 135.40
CA ASP A 721 105.61 88.60 134.42
C ASP A 721 105.02 87.64 133.39
N THR A 722 103.71 87.41 133.42
CA THR A 722 102.85 88.21 132.54
C THR A 722 101.39 88.23 133.03
N GLN A 723 100.96 89.39 133.50
CA GLN A 723 99.61 89.91 133.30
C GLN A 723 99.57 90.68 131.97
N PRO A 724 98.41 91.16 131.48
CA PRO A 724 97.03 90.66 131.57
C PRO A 724 96.39 90.66 130.15
N THR A 725 95.06 90.48 130.00
CA THR A 725 94.12 91.40 129.26
C THR A 725 92.74 90.75 129.00
N ILE A 726 91.77 90.99 129.90
CA ILE A 726 90.45 91.63 129.70
C ILE A 726 89.93 91.68 128.23
N VAL A 727 88.91 90.91 127.78
CA VAL A 727 87.41 91.13 127.79
C VAL A 727 86.85 90.75 126.38
N PRO A 728 85.55 90.44 126.15
CA PRO A 728 84.36 90.54 127.01
C PRO A 728 83.67 89.24 127.44
#